data_AF-A0A0G0EY66-F1
#
_entry.id   AF-A0A0G0EY66-F1
#
_cell.length_a   1.000
_cell.length_b   1.000
_cell.length_c   1.000
_cell.angle_alpha   90.00
_cell.angle_beta   90.00
_cell.angle_gamma   90.00
#
_symmetry.space_group_name_H-M   'P 1'
#
loop_
_entity.id
_entity.type
_entity.pdbx_description
1 polymer ?
#
loop_
_entity_poly.entity_id
_entity_poly.type
_entity_poly.pdbx_seq_one_letter_code
_entity_poly.pdbx_strand_id
1 'polypeptide(L)'
;MTNNNLHNRETVFEGEGRAMKSFNGSKIFILVFMIFVIKNIYAEILPLDSISTDIVLTDSASKPKNKEFLIIDSTHRESFLYDPFIQILKEANWDVKYIGFDQVMDLEEQDLSPAAQAAFFIIGIEFLKSVETSPVSKKILTMLNNFCQKPNKLIGLIFPSLNINPQINLVEKFGPIFKPMGVQANELGFQVLDNTLTVSQKKPDDKKIENFVTLANAFLTRPPESRPLQYHTTLSQPHGGIGFYSPKINQLLTESSEYLKVLPVTKQYLDPVANTMPYGIYWFNPIKQNHVFISNQTILTFSGIMESFHFCPSDFSLRKEMLVGIKDMINQMPSVEALNVTSTQLQTNNAIENFGRKINRDENYPLRKTAWMELNIFEPIQLDAKLTSTQQDSQVTNQTLQQNKLIEFIMKSKLDALWISLNPNMFYSPIARKGGREKALLEAVALFTKKLKVASNSLGKSVPKILIGFEITNNIYEPNLPKPCAHDVYDNTYNDIPDPIDQNFWHNEIEVPIEKLVEQWNNPEICNGIPISGIMIDLEMYCRKTTGTFFSTMGFNNRNFNLFLHKNNLKTQQMKVTEMVQFLIDKKMATKYFDFLENQAVEIGSNLKQSFDKKINNCIIACYMPNILINWFYKGLYKGLNAAEKPVHLFSFNAEYLNHQKWFDDNKINATHSSVLLLSKITDKKSYEWIKNILNNHNGVWFNRYSRLVEPKTSDWTAVEKPQIAQDQYSDFIDYIGQVN
;
A
#
# COMPACT_ATOMS: atom_id res chain seq x y z
N MET A 1 21.23 11.31 -40.67
CA MET A 1 22.36 10.46 -41.07
C MET A 1 22.48 9.32 -40.07
N THR A 2 22.14 8.11 -40.55
CA THR A 2 22.55 6.75 -40.11
C THR A 2 22.66 6.38 -38.63
N ASN A 3 21.67 5.58 -38.20
CA ASN A 3 21.76 4.23 -37.60
C ASN A 3 23.02 3.80 -36.82
N ASN A 4 22.84 3.45 -35.54
CA ASN A 4 22.98 2.10 -34.96
C ASN A 4 23.28 2.19 -33.46
N ASN A 5 22.39 1.67 -32.61
CA ASN A 5 22.67 0.97 -31.34
C ASN A 5 21.37 0.83 -30.52
N LEU A 6 20.57 -0.16 -30.90
CA LEU A 6 19.42 -0.67 -30.14
C LEU A 6 19.74 -2.09 -29.68
N HIS A 7 20.79 -2.26 -28.86
CA HIS A 7 21.09 -3.47 -28.08
C HIS A 7 22.12 -3.06 -27.02
N ASN A 8 21.64 -2.75 -25.81
CA ASN A 8 22.37 -2.67 -24.52
C ASN A 8 21.72 -1.67 -23.55
N ARG A 9 20.51 -1.98 -23.05
CA ARG A 9 19.90 -1.27 -21.90
C ARG A 9 19.25 -2.20 -20.87
N GLU A 10 19.79 -3.42 -20.72
CA GLU A 10 19.38 -4.35 -19.64
C GLU A 10 20.47 -4.55 -18.56
N THR A 11 21.53 -3.74 -18.56
CA THR A 11 22.63 -3.84 -17.58
C THR A 11 22.88 -2.51 -16.87
N VAL A 12 22.01 -2.15 -15.92
CA VAL A 12 22.31 -1.15 -14.89
C VAL A 12 21.72 -1.63 -13.55
N PHE A 13 22.31 -2.68 -12.98
CA PHE A 13 22.27 -2.98 -11.54
C PHE A 13 23.49 -3.85 -11.22
N GLU A 14 24.67 -3.23 -11.28
CA GLU A 14 25.90 -3.77 -10.68
C GLU A 14 26.47 -2.67 -9.78
N GLY A 15 26.47 -2.91 -8.48
CA GLY A 15 27.01 -1.97 -7.50
C GLY A 15 26.90 -2.50 -6.08
N GLU A 16 28.06 -2.92 -5.55
CA GLU A 16 28.38 -3.07 -4.12
C GLU A 16 28.07 -4.41 -3.44
N GLY A 17 28.96 -5.37 -3.67
CA GLY A 17 29.35 -6.33 -2.66
C GLY A 17 30.80 -6.08 -2.22
N ARG A 18 31.06 -5.93 -0.91
CA ARG A 18 32.24 -6.48 -0.22
C ARG A 18 32.19 -6.36 1.32
N ALA A 19 32.24 -7.56 1.93
CA ALA A 19 32.97 -7.96 3.12
C ALA A 19 32.59 -7.43 4.52
N MET A 20 32.09 -8.35 5.37
CA MET A 20 32.45 -8.39 6.79
C MET A 20 33.04 -9.75 7.15
N LYS A 21 34.21 -9.72 7.80
CA LYS A 21 34.91 -10.85 8.40
C LYS A 21 34.31 -11.18 9.77
N SER A 22 34.40 -12.47 10.08
CA SER A 22 34.21 -13.16 11.36
C SER A 22 34.58 -12.38 12.63
N PHE A 23 33.75 -12.55 13.68
CA PHE A 23 34.23 -12.73 15.04
C PHE A 23 33.42 -13.83 15.74
N ASN A 24 34.15 -14.72 16.44
CA ASN A 24 33.68 -15.90 17.14
C ASN A 24 34.01 -15.71 18.63
N GLY A 25 33.14 -16.16 19.55
CA GLY A 25 33.53 -16.41 20.94
C GLY A 25 32.48 -16.13 22.02
N SER A 26 31.72 -17.18 22.39
CA SER A 26 31.58 -17.80 23.74
C SER A 26 31.68 -16.90 24.99
N LYS A 27 30.92 -17.02 26.10
CA LYS A 27 30.07 -18.08 26.70
C LYS A 27 29.56 -17.58 28.09
N ILE A 28 28.57 -18.29 28.65
CA ILE A 28 28.13 -18.43 30.07
C ILE A 28 26.99 -17.47 30.52
N PHE A 29 25.73 -17.89 30.77
CA PHE A 29 25.07 -18.87 31.69
C PHE A 29 24.60 -18.27 33.03
N ILE A 30 23.33 -18.59 33.35
CA ILE A 30 22.59 -18.50 34.63
C ILE A 30 21.78 -17.21 34.88
N LEU A 31 20.45 -17.27 34.66
CA LEU A 31 19.45 -17.19 35.75
C LEU A 31 18.04 -17.62 35.24
N VAL A 32 17.80 -18.93 35.18
CA VAL A 32 16.51 -19.55 34.80
C VAL A 32 15.68 -19.91 36.05
N PHE A 33 15.70 -19.11 37.12
CA PHE A 33 15.12 -19.55 38.41
C PHE A 33 14.33 -18.53 39.24
N MET A 34 13.72 -17.50 38.63
CA MET A 34 12.86 -16.55 39.38
C MET A 34 11.53 -16.14 38.72
N ILE A 35 10.99 -16.91 37.77
CA ILE A 35 9.69 -16.57 37.13
C ILE A 35 8.58 -17.61 37.39
N PHE A 36 8.83 -18.64 38.21
CA PHE A 36 7.83 -19.68 38.49
C PHE A 36 7.16 -19.63 39.88
N VAL A 37 7.40 -18.59 40.69
CA VAL A 37 6.86 -18.50 42.07
C VAL A 37 5.86 -17.34 42.30
N ILE A 38 5.64 -16.43 41.34
CA ILE A 38 4.72 -15.29 41.54
C ILE A 38 3.37 -15.46 40.78
N LYS A 39 3.08 -16.67 40.28
CA LYS A 39 1.82 -16.94 39.56
C LYS A 39 0.79 -17.79 40.32
N ASN A 40 1.03 -18.12 41.59
CA ASN A 40 0.16 -19.00 42.39
C ASN A 40 -0.18 -18.48 43.80
N ILE A 41 -0.05 -17.18 44.06
CA ILE A 41 -0.53 -16.59 45.31
C ILE A 41 -1.34 -15.35 44.95
N TYR A 42 -2.61 -15.55 44.59
CA TYR A 42 -3.75 -14.64 44.82
C TYR A 42 -4.99 -15.29 44.19
N ALA A 43 -5.36 -16.42 44.77
CA ALA A 43 -6.70 -16.97 44.65
C ALA A 43 -7.11 -17.43 46.05
N GLU A 44 -8.28 -16.94 46.49
CA GLU A 44 -9.04 -17.30 47.68
C GLU A 44 -8.82 -16.52 49.00
N ILE A 45 -9.96 -16.37 49.70
CA ILE A 45 -10.27 -15.77 51.02
C ILE A 45 -10.71 -14.29 50.92
N LEU A 46 -11.93 -13.81 51.23
CA LEU A 46 -13.22 -14.29 51.78
C LEU A 46 -14.30 -13.18 51.51
N PRO A 47 -15.61 -13.40 51.82
CA PRO A 47 -16.78 -12.67 51.28
C PRO A 47 -17.46 -11.66 52.25
N LEU A 48 -18.55 -11.03 51.75
CA LEU A 48 -19.61 -10.23 52.44
C LEU A 48 -19.13 -8.84 52.94
N ASP A 49 -19.84 -7.71 52.81
CA ASP A 49 -21.26 -7.43 52.94
C ASP A 49 -21.70 -6.16 52.18
N SER A 50 -23.00 -6.10 51.92
CA SER A 50 -23.77 -4.95 51.45
C SER A 50 -23.74 -3.77 52.42
N ILE A 51 -23.33 -2.58 51.94
CA ILE A 51 -23.67 -1.29 52.55
C ILE A 51 -24.16 -0.38 51.43
N SER A 52 -25.46 -0.05 51.45
CA SER A 52 -26.01 1.04 50.65
C SER A 52 -25.67 2.37 51.32
N THR A 53 -24.85 3.17 50.66
CA THR A 53 -24.76 4.60 50.94
C THR A 53 -25.39 5.33 49.77
N ASP A 54 -26.58 5.88 50.00
CA ASP A 54 -27.19 6.91 49.17
C ASP A 54 -26.26 8.13 49.15
N ILE A 55 -25.39 8.18 48.15
CA ILE A 55 -24.70 9.40 47.77
C ILE A 55 -25.59 10.09 46.74
N VAL A 56 -26.20 11.19 47.17
CA VAL A 56 -26.82 12.17 46.28
C VAL A 56 -25.74 12.71 45.35
N LEU A 57 -25.63 12.13 44.16
CA LEU A 57 -24.84 12.66 43.06
C LEU A 57 -25.54 13.93 42.58
N THR A 58 -25.02 15.09 42.95
CA THR A 58 -25.34 16.37 42.33
C THR A 58 -24.92 16.29 40.86
N ASP A 59 -25.91 16.05 40.02
CA ASP A 59 -25.81 15.97 38.58
C ASP A 59 -25.69 17.39 37.99
N SER A 60 -24.45 17.89 37.84
CA SER A 60 -24.14 19.01 36.94
C SER A 60 -22.64 19.20 36.70
N ALA A 61 -21.88 18.12 36.43
CA ALA A 61 -20.62 18.29 35.70
C ALA A 61 -20.99 18.43 34.23
N SER A 62 -21.10 19.68 33.74
CA SER A 62 -21.30 19.95 32.32
C SER A 62 -20.24 19.16 31.54
N LYS A 63 -20.66 18.18 30.72
CA LYS A 63 -19.74 17.43 29.87
C LYS A 63 -18.85 18.45 29.14
N PRO A 64 -17.51 18.37 29.26
CA PRO A 64 -16.63 19.29 28.56
C PRO A 64 -17.02 19.25 27.09
N LYS A 65 -17.31 20.42 26.50
CA LYS A 65 -17.63 20.49 25.06
C LYS A 65 -16.48 19.84 24.30
N ASN A 66 -16.79 18.82 23.50
CA ASN A 66 -15.79 18.16 22.68
C ASN A 66 -15.06 19.21 21.83
N LYS A 67 -13.73 19.12 21.78
CA LYS A 67 -12.92 20.01 20.96
C LYS A 67 -13.05 19.52 19.51
N GLU A 68 -13.48 20.39 18.59
CA GLU A 68 -13.59 20.03 17.19
C GLU A 68 -12.20 19.98 16.51
N PHE A 69 -11.97 18.90 15.75
CA PHE A 69 -10.75 18.59 15.03
C PHE A 69 -11.07 18.33 13.55
N LEU A 70 -10.49 19.13 12.65
CA LEU A 70 -10.68 18.95 11.22
C LEU A 70 -9.54 18.12 10.62
N ILE A 71 -9.87 17.22 9.71
CA ILE A 71 -8.91 16.59 8.78
C ILE A 71 -9.29 17.04 7.38
N ILE A 72 -8.40 17.73 6.68
CA ILE A 72 -8.60 18.28 5.34
C ILE A 72 -7.65 17.55 4.39
N ASP A 73 -8.21 16.81 3.45
CA ASP A 73 -7.43 15.95 2.55
C ASP A 73 -7.24 16.55 1.15
N SER A 74 -5.99 16.66 0.70
CA SER A 74 -5.64 17.08 -0.65
C SER A 74 -5.54 15.92 -1.66
N THR A 75 -5.78 14.68 -1.25
CA THR A 75 -5.50 13.48 -2.05
C THR A 75 -6.76 12.74 -2.54
N HIS A 76 -7.95 13.17 -2.11
CA HIS A 76 -9.23 12.52 -2.39
C HIS A 76 -9.25 11.04 -1.95
N ARG A 77 -8.63 10.73 -0.82
CA ARG A 77 -8.75 9.41 -0.21
C ARG A 77 -10.04 9.36 0.61
N GLU A 78 -10.58 8.17 0.83
CA GLU A 78 -11.73 8.05 1.71
C GLU A 78 -11.30 8.12 3.17
N SER A 79 -12.17 8.66 4.04
CA SER A 79 -11.93 8.77 5.48
C SER A 79 -11.55 7.45 6.14
N PHE A 80 -12.06 6.34 5.59
CA PHE A 80 -11.81 4.98 6.07
C PHE A 80 -10.32 4.62 6.11
N LEU A 81 -9.52 5.20 5.20
CA LEU A 81 -8.07 5.02 5.22
C LEU A 81 -7.43 5.46 6.54
N TYR A 82 -8.01 6.48 7.15
CA TYR A 82 -7.53 7.12 8.36
C TYR A 82 -8.34 6.69 9.59
N ASP A 83 -9.28 5.74 9.46
CA ASP A 83 -10.21 5.42 10.54
C ASP A 83 -9.48 5.09 11.85
N PRO A 84 -8.41 4.29 11.87
CA PRO A 84 -7.75 4.01 13.15
C PRO A 84 -7.08 5.22 13.78
N PHE A 85 -6.53 6.14 12.97
CA PHE A 85 -6.04 7.44 13.46
C PHE A 85 -7.20 8.32 13.98
N ILE A 86 -8.34 8.35 13.27
CA ILE A 86 -9.56 9.04 13.69
C ILE A 86 -10.11 8.46 15.00
N GLN A 87 -10.08 7.14 15.19
CA GLN A 87 -10.50 6.49 16.43
C GLN A 87 -9.59 6.88 17.60
N ILE A 88 -8.26 6.91 17.40
CA ILE A 88 -7.32 7.35 18.44
C ILE A 88 -7.57 8.82 18.81
N LEU A 89 -7.85 9.69 17.84
CA LEU A 89 -8.24 11.07 18.10
C LEU A 89 -9.54 11.17 18.91
N LYS A 90 -10.56 10.36 18.57
CA LYS A 90 -11.83 10.29 19.31
C LYS A 90 -11.61 9.80 20.75
N GLU A 91 -10.75 8.81 20.96
CA GLU A 91 -10.35 8.35 22.30
C GLU A 91 -9.64 9.46 23.12
N ALA A 92 -8.97 10.39 22.44
CA ALA A 92 -8.39 11.58 23.04
C ALA A 92 -9.40 12.74 23.20
N ASN A 93 -10.71 12.46 23.14
CA ASN A 93 -11.83 13.40 23.30
C ASN A 93 -11.91 14.50 22.22
N TRP A 94 -11.42 14.23 21.01
CA TRP A 94 -11.65 15.10 19.86
C TRP A 94 -12.95 14.72 19.13
N ASP A 95 -13.73 15.73 18.74
CA ASP A 95 -14.81 15.58 17.76
C ASP A 95 -14.21 15.74 16.35
N VAL A 96 -13.93 14.60 15.71
CA VAL A 96 -13.19 14.57 14.45
C VAL A 96 -14.12 14.66 13.25
N LYS A 97 -13.95 15.71 12.45
CA LYS A 97 -14.62 15.89 11.16
C LYS A 97 -13.61 15.72 10.02
N TYR A 98 -13.83 14.68 9.21
CA TYR A 98 -13.11 14.50 7.96
C TYR A 98 -13.77 15.32 6.85
N ILE A 99 -12.97 16.06 6.10
CA ILE A 99 -13.37 16.83 4.92
C ILE A 99 -12.60 16.28 3.73
N GLY A 100 -13.30 15.52 2.89
CA GLY A 100 -12.75 14.94 1.67
C GLY A 100 -12.43 16.01 0.63
N PHE A 101 -11.55 15.67 -0.30
CA PHE A 101 -11.07 16.60 -1.33
C PHE A 101 -12.17 17.19 -2.23
N ASP A 102 -13.13 16.37 -2.63
CA ASP A 102 -14.32 16.78 -3.39
C ASP A 102 -15.18 17.75 -2.57
N GLN A 103 -15.36 17.48 -1.28
CA GLN A 103 -16.03 18.40 -0.35
C GLN A 103 -15.25 19.71 -0.22
N VAL A 104 -13.91 19.69 -0.12
CA VAL A 104 -13.08 20.90 -0.13
C VAL A 104 -13.36 21.75 -1.37
N MET A 105 -13.52 21.13 -2.54
CA MET A 105 -13.84 21.84 -3.78
C MET A 105 -15.24 22.47 -3.76
N ASP A 106 -16.24 21.81 -3.16
CA ASP A 106 -17.63 22.29 -3.12
C ASP A 106 -17.95 23.24 -1.95
N LEU A 107 -17.17 23.20 -0.86
CA LEU A 107 -17.38 24.03 0.34
C LEU A 107 -17.06 25.51 0.10
N GLU A 108 -17.82 26.42 0.69
CA GLU A 108 -17.37 27.82 0.80
C GLU A 108 -16.34 27.94 1.93
N GLU A 109 -15.44 28.91 1.83
CA GLU A 109 -14.40 29.12 2.84
C GLU A 109 -14.99 29.42 4.23
N GLN A 110 -16.13 30.11 4.27
CA GLN A 110 -16.88 30.45 5.47
C GLN A 110 -17.58 29.25 6.14
N ASP A 111 -17.68 28.12 5.43
CA ASP A 111 -18.31 26.90 5.93
C ASP A 111 -17.36 26.06 6.81
N LEU A 112 -16.07 26.42 6.86
CA LEU A 112 -15.14 25.85 7.84
C LEU A 112 -15.50 26.33 9.24
N SER A 113 -15.72 25.37 10.14
CA SER A 113 -16.18 25.67 11.49
C SER A 113 -15.24 26.66 12.19
N PRO A 114 -15.73 27.84 12.62
CA PRO A 114 -14.93 28.75 13.41
C PRO A 114 -14.60 28.19 14.80
N ALA A 115 -15.34 27.17 15.26
CA ALA A 115 -15.17 26.51 16.55
C ALA A 115 -14.04 25.47 16.56
N ALA A 116 -13.56 25.03 15.40
CA ALA A 116 -12.45 24.08 15.27
C ALA A 116 -11.20 24.57 16.00
N GLN A 117 -10.64 23.74 16.88
CA GLN A 117 -9.42 24.04 17.63
C GLN A 117 -8.18 23.43 16.99
N ALA A 118 -8.38 22.40 16.18
CA ALA A 118 -7.32 21.74 15.43
C ALA A 118 -7.73 21.53 13.97
N ALA A 119 -6.77 21.63 13.05
CA ALA A 119 -6.93 21.28 11.65
C ALA A 119 -5.66 20.61 11.13
N PHE A 120 -5.81 19.41 10.59
CA PHE A 120 -4.73 18.64 9.97
C PHE A 120 -4.91 18.65 8.46
N PHE A 121 -3.90 19.12 7.74
CA PHE A 121 -3.85 19.15 6.29
C PHE A 121 -3.04 17.95 5.81
N ILE A 122 -3.70 17.03 5.11
CA ILE A 122 -3.05 15.88 4.47
C ILE A 122 -2.61 16.32 3.08
N ILE A 123 -1.30 16.26 2.83
CA ILE A 123 -0.66 16.85 1.66
C ILE A 123 -0.23 15.73 0.72
N GLY A 124 -0.78 15.74 -0.50
CA GLY A 124 -0.45 14.81 -1.58
C GLY A 124 0.79 15.21 -2.38
N ILE A 125 1.43 14.25 -3.05
CA ILE A 125 2.55 14.55 -3.94
C ILE A 125 2.09 15.34 -5.18
N GLU A 126 0.87 15.08 -5.65
CA GLU A 126 0.22 15.79 -6.76
C GLU A 126 -0.02 17.26 -6.41
N PHE A 127 -0.51 17.51 -5.18
CA PHE A 127 -0.68 18.86 -4.63
C PHE A 127 0.66 19.61 -4.60
N LEU A 128 1.73 18.97 -4.12
CA LEU A 128 3.05 19.60 -4.01
C LEU A 128 3.64 20.01 -5.36
N LYS A 129 3.36 19.26 -6.43
CA LYS A 129 3.81 19.59 -7.80
C LYS A 129 3.13 20.85 -8.35
N SER A 130 1.90 21.12 -7.92
CA SER A 130 1.05 22.21 -8.44
C SER A 130 0.56 23.15 -7.33
N VAL A 131 1.36 23.33 -6.28
CA VAL A 131 0.98 24.06 -5.06
C VAL A 131 0.63 25.53 -5.34
N GLU A 132 1.23 26.14 -6.37
CA GLU A 132 0.98 27.55 -6.75
C GLU A 132 0.02 27.72 -7.94
N THR A 133 -0.15 26.68 -8.76
CA THR A 133 -0.81 26.79 -10.07
C THR A 133 -2.25 26.32 -10.06
N SER A 134 -2.57 25.27 -9.31
CA SER A 134 -3.90 24.66 -9.34
C SER A 134 -4.94 25.47 -8.55
N PRO A 135 -6.18 25.66 -9.07
CA PRO A 135 -7.27 26.31 -8.33
C PRO A 135 -7.57 25.67 -6.98
N VAL A 136 -7.54 24.33 -6.91
CA VAL A 136 -7.79 23.63 -5.65
C VAL A 136 -6.64 23.80 -4.66
N SER A 137 -5.39 23.88 -5.14
CA SER A 137 -4.24 24.18 -4.27
C SER A 137 -4.40 25.55 -3.61
N LYS A 138 -4.79 26.57 -4.38
CA LYS A 138 -5.07 27.92 -3.87
C LYS A 138 -6.18 27.92 -2.82
N LYS A 139 -7.24 27.15 -3.04
CA LYS A 139 -8.35 27.02 -2.08
C LYS A 139 -7.87 26.40 -0.76
N ILE A 140 -7.13 25.29 -0.81
CA ILE A 140 -6.56 24.64 0.38
C ILE A 140 -5.58 25.57 1.12
N LEU A 141 -4.70 26.27 0.39
CA LEU A 141 -3.77 27.24 0.98
C LEU A 141 -4.49 28.41 1.64
N THR A 142 -5.62 28.84 1.08
CA THR A 142 -6.46 29.90 1.69
C THR A 142 -7.08 29.41 2.98
N MET A 143 -7.60 28.17 3.02
CA MET A 143 -8.09 27.53 4.25
C MET A 143 -7.00 27.43 5.32
N LEU A 144 -5.79 26.97 4.95
CA LEU A 144 -4.63 26.92 5.84
C LEU A 144 -4.28 28.30 6.38
N ASN A 145 -4.24 29.31 5.51
CA ASN A 145 -3.96 30.68 5.92
C ASN A 145 -4.98 31.22 6.90
N ASN A 146 -6.27 31.04 6.63
CA ASN A 146 -7.36 31.47 7.51
C ASN A 146 -7.28 30.80 8.89
N PHE A 147 -6.87 29.54 8.96
CA PHE A 147 -6.66 28.83 10.22
C PHE A 147 -5.44 29.36 10.98
N CYS A 148 -4.32 29.61 10.28
CA CYS A 148 -3.08 30.16 10.84
C CYS A 148 -3.20 31.59 11.39
N GLN A 149 -4.19 32.39 10.97
CA GLN A 149 -4.39 33.73 11.51
C GLN A 149 -5.06 33.74 12.90
N LYS A 150 -5.68 32.63 13.31
CA LYS A 150 -6.29 32.51 14.63
C LYS A 150 -5.22 32.00 15.62
N PRO A 151 -5.07 32.62 16.80
CA PRO A 151 -4.11 32.15 17.81
C PRO A 151 -4.62 30.88 18.51
N ASN A 152 -3.70 30.20 19.19
CA ASN A 152 -3.90 29.00 19.99
C ASN A 152 -4.57 27.85 19.22
N LYS A 153 -4.26 27.73 17.93
CA LYS A 153 -4.72 26.64 17.07
C LYS A 153 -3.66 25.57 16.92
N LEU A 154 -4.11 24.32 16.83
CA LEU A 154 -3.27 23.19 16.46
C LEU A 154 -3.36 22.93 14.95
N ILE A 155 -2.26 23.15 14.25
CA ILE A 155 -2.13 22.98 12.81
C ILE A 155 -1.26 21.76 12.54
N GLY A 156 -1.83 20.72 11.95
CA GLY A 156 -1.08 19.57 11.47
C GLY A 156 -0.76 19.68 9.98
N LEU A 157 0.47 19.43 9.59
CA LEU A 157 0.89 19.28 8.19
C LEU A 157 1.41 17.85 8.01
N ILE A 158 0.69 17.06 7.22
CA ILE A 158 1.02 15.66 7.01
C ILE A 158 1.53 15.46 5.59
N PHE A 159 2.85 15.38 5.46
CA PHE A 159 3.54 15.30 4.17
C PHE A 159 3.64 13.85 3.68
N PRO A 160 3.70 13.61 2.36
CA PRO A 160 4.03 12.30 1.84
C PRO A 160 5.52 12.02 2.09
N SER A 161 5.94 10.74 2.05
CA SER A 161 7.36 10.40 2.01
C SER A 161 7.98 10.93 0.71
N LEU A 162 8.98 11.81 0.83
CA LEU A 162 9.69 12.38 -0.30
C LEU A 162 11.08 11.75 -0.42
N ASN A 163 11.34 11.07 -1.54
CA ASN A 163 12.70 10.64 -1.87
C ASN A 163 13.37 11.75 -2.70
N ILE A 164 14.03 12.67 -2.01
CA ILE A 164 14.67 13.83 -2.62
C ILE A 164 16.09 14.02 -2.10
N ASN A 165 16.87 14.79 -2.84
CA ASN A 165 18.19 15.18 -2.39
C ASN A 165 18.08 15.95 -1.04
N PRO A 166 18.73 15.48 0.04
CA PRO A 166 18.64 16.12 1.35
C PRO A 166 19.21 17.55 1.41
N GLN A 167 19.93 18.00 0.38
CA GLN A 167 20.35 19.41 0.26
C GLN A 167 19.20 20.37 -0.08
N ILE A 168 18.06 19.86 -0.56
CA ILE A 168 16.93 20.71 -0.95
C ILE A 168 16.25 21.23 0.33
N ASN A 169 16.22 22.55 0.49
CA ASN A 169 15.41 23.22 1.51
C ASN A 169 13.93 23.07 1.14
N LEU A 170 13.27 22.06 1.70
CA LEU A 170 11.86 21.77 1.45
C LEU A 170 10.93 22.82 2.03
N VAL A 171 11.29 23.43 3.17
CA VAL A 171 10.51 24.51 3.77
C VAL A 171 10.45 25.72 2.82
N GLU A 172 11.57 26.04 2.16
CA GLU A 172 11.63 27.06 1.11
C GLU A 172 10.90 26.62 -0.16
N LYS A 173 11.17 25.41 -0.64
CA LYS A 173 10.54 24.87 -1.87
C LYS A 173 9.01 24.85 -1.78
N PHE A 174 8.47 24.59 -0.58
CA PHE A 174 7.05 24.62 -0.29
C PHE A 174 6.65 25.85 0.54
N GLY A 175 7.33 26.98 0.31
CA GLY A 175 7.08 28.26 0.95
C GLY A 175 5.60 28.68 1.03
N PRO A 176 4.75 28.45 0.01
CA PRO A 176 3.32 28.73 0.11
C PRO A 176 2.60 28.05 1.29
N ILE A 177 3.07 26.87 1.72
CA ILE A 177 2.52 26.11 2.86
C ILE A 177 3.00 26.70 4.19
N PHE A 178 4.26 27.14 4.27
CA PHE A 178 4.90 27.61 5.51
C PHE A 178 4.74 29.12 5.77
N LYS A 179 4.58 29.93 4.72
CA LYS A 179 4.40 31.38 4.81
C LYS A 179 3.21 31.79 5.69
N PRO A 180 2.04 31.11 5.68
CA PRO A 180 0.96 31.36 6.63
C PRO A 180 1.36 31.31 8.11
N MET A 181 2.36 30.49 8.45
CA MET A 181 2.89 30.36 9.80
C MET A 181 3.95 31.43 10.12
N GLY A 182 4.22 32.38 9.24
CA GLY A 182 5.25 33.41 9.44
C GLY A 182 6.68 32.92 9.19
N VAL A 183 6.84 31.77 8.52
CA VAL A 183 8.15 31.22 8.16
C VAL A 183 8.57 31.76 6.79
N GLN A 184 9.68 32.49 6.74
CA GLN A 184 10.30 32.98 5.50
C GLN A 184 11.67 32.32 5.32
N ALA A 185 11.70 31.20 4.60
CA ALA A 185 12.90 30.37 4.50
C ALA A 185 13.97 30.91 3.53
N ASN A 186 13.60 31.78 2.59
CA ASN A 186 14.50 32.33 1.55
C ASN A 186 15.68 33.13 2.12
N GLU A 187 15.63 33.49 3.41
CA GLU A 187 16.69 34.23 4.10
C GLU A 187 17.57 33.33 5.00
N LEU A 188 17.23 32.05 5.16
CA LEU A 188 17.89 31.13 6.07
C LEU A 188 18.71 30.13 5.24
N GLY A 189 20.03 30.29 5.23
CA GLY A 189 20.92 29.40 4.51
C GLY A 189 20.81 27.96 5.05
N PHE A 190 20.56 26.99 4.17
CA PHE A 190 20.46 25.57 4.51
C PHE A 190 21.46 24.77 3.69
N GLN A 191 22.36 24.03 4.36
CA GLN A 191 23.26 23.04 3.76
C GLN A 191 23.36 21.80 4.66
N VAL A 192 23.22 20.61 4.08
CA VAL A 192 23.33 19.31 4.76
C VAL A 192 24.60 18.60 4.31
N LEU A 193 25.78 19.08 4.66
CA LEU A 193 27.02 18.38 4.30
C LEU A 193 27.25 17.19 5.24
N ASP A 194 27.22 15.95 4.72
CA ASP A 194 27.70 14.73 5.39
C ASP A 194 27.47 14.63 6.92
N ASN A 195 26.20 14.52 7.32
CA ASN A 195 25.77 14.44 8.74
C ASN A 195 26.13 15.65 9.63
N THR A 196 26.66 16.73 9.04
CA THR A 196 26.85 18.03 9.68
C THR A 196 25.87 19.06 9.11
N LEU A 197 25.01 19.59 9.98
CA LEU A 197 24.11 20.70 9.67
C LEU A 197 24.83 22.01 10.02
N THR A 198 25.11 22.86 9.03
CA THR A 198 25.63 24.21 9.21
C THR A 198 24.50 25.24 9.18
N VAL A 199 24.54 26.16 10.14
CA VAL A 199 23.48 27.15 10.42
C VAL A 199 24.14 28.53 10.54
N SER A 200 23.57 29.56 9.92
CA SER A 200 24.13 30.93 9.91
C SER A 200 23.73 31.69 11.19
N GLN A 201 24.67 32.36 11.87
CA GLN A 201 24.33 33.10 13.10
C GLN A 201 23.46 34.35 12.78
N LYS A 202 22.18 34.34 13.20
CA LYS A 202 21.24 35.49 13.15
C LYS A 202 20.66 35.87 14.53
N LYS A 203 19.75 36.84 14.59
CA LYS A 203 19.16 37.41 15.83
C LYS A 203 18.40 36.36 16.66
N PRO A 204 18.13 36.59 17.96
CA PRO A 204 17.50 35.59 18.84
C PRO A 204 16.11 35.10 18.41
N ASP A 205 15.24 35.98 17.89
CA ASP A 205 13.92 35.58 17.38
C ASP A 205 14.03 34.81 16.07
N ASP A 206 15.02 35.15 15.23
CA ASP A 206 15.34 34.41 14.01
C ASP A 206 15.87 33.01 14.36
N LYS A 207 16.61 32.85 15.47
CA LYS A 207 17.15 31.57 15.92
C LYS A 207 16.05 30.54 16.22
N LYS A 208 14.91 30.96 16.79
CA LYS A 208 13.78 30.05 17.06
C LYS A 208 13.18 29.48 15.77
N ILE A 209 13.02 30.33 14.77
CA ILE A 209 12.49 29.97 13.46
C ILE A 209 13.51 29.12 12.70
N GLU A 210 14.78 29.50 12.73
CA GLU A 210 15.89 28.78 12.10
C GLU A 210 16.03 27.35 12.65
N ASN A 211 15.91 27.17 13.98
CA ASN A 211 15.92 25.85 14.62
C ASN A 211 14.74 24.99 14.13
N PHE A 212 13.54 25.56 14.04
CA PHE A 212 12.39 24.87 13.48
C PHE A 212 12.60 24.50 12.01
N VAL A 213 13.03 25.44 11.16
CA VAL A 213 13.28 25.22 9.73
C VAL A 213 14.33 24.12 9.52
N THR A 214 15.40 24.13 10.31
CA THR A 214 16.45 23.11 10.26
C THR A 214 15.89 21.72 10.60
N LEU A 215 15.13 21.62 11.70
CA LEU A 215 14.55 20.34 12.13
C LEU A 215 13.48 19.84 11.15
N ALA A 216 12.62 20.73 10.65
CA ALA A 216 11.59 20.41 9.67
C ALA A 216 12.20 19.92 8.35
N ASN A 217 13.24 20.56 7.85
CA ASN A 217 13.95 20.07 6.67
C ASN A 217 14.61 18.71 6.92
N ALA A 218 15.28 18.51 8.06
CA ALA A 218 15.86 17.22 8.41
C ALA A 218 14.79 16.11 8.45
N PHE A 219 13.63 16.39 9.04
CA PHE A 219 12.51 15.47 9.11
C PHE A 219 11.87 15.19 7.75
N LEU A 220 11.63 16.21 6.92
CA LEU A 220 10.95 16.04 5.64
C LEU A 220 11.84 15.43 4.54
N THR A 221 13.15 15.68 4.59
CA THR A 221 14.13 15.09 3.64
C THR A 221 14.52 13.66 4.01
N ARG A 222 14.42 13.32 5.30
CA ARG A 222 14.75 12.00 5.85
C ARG A 222 13.70 11.60 6.90
N PRO A 223 12.43 11.40 6.51
CA PRO A 223 11.44 10.97 7.47
C PRO A 223 11.89 9.64 8.07
N PRO A 224 11.81 9.47 9.41
CA PRO A 224 12.03 8.18 10.04
C PRO A 224 11.22 7.14 9.29
N GLU A 225 11.89 6.08 8.89
CA GLU A 225 11.19 5.01 8.20
C GLU A 225 10.20 4.42 9.21
N SER A 226 8.93 4.28 8.83
CA SER A 226 7.93 3.63 9.69
C SER A 226 8.21 2.13 9.89
N ARG A 227 9.34 1.64 9.36
CA ARG A 227 9.76 0.24 9.34
C ARG A 227 10.84 0.01 10.39
N PRO A 228 10.66 -0.96 11.29
CA PRO A 228 11.78 -1.45 12.07
C PRO A 228 12.85 -2.07 11.17
N LEU A 229 14.13 -1.69 11.33
CA LEU A 229 15.27 -2.22 10.55
C LEU A 229 15.42 -3.74 10.65
N GLN A 230 14.86 -4.36 11.69
CA GLN A 230 14.87 -5.80 11.90
C GLN A 230 13.87 -6.57 11.01
N TYR A 231 13.03 -5.86 10.26
CA TYR A 231 12.08 -6.48 9.33
C TYR A 231 12.63 -6.45 7.90
N HIS A 232 13.18 -7.58 7.46
CA HIS A 232 13.45 -7.79 6.04
C HIS A 232 12.11 -7.92 5.32
N THR A 233 11.74 -6.97 4.47
CA THR A 233 10.74 -7.21 3.41
C THR A 233 11.43 -7.92 2.24
N THR A 234 10.69 -8.57 1.34
CA THR A 234 11.32 -9.38 0.27
C THR A 234 11.81 -8.57 -0.93
N LEU A 235 11.29 -7.35 -1.13
CA LEU A 235 11.58 -6.55 -2.32
C LEU A 235 12.53 -5.38 -2.04
N SER A 236 12.81 -5.06 -0.78
CA SER A 236 13.89 -4.15 -0.40
C SER A 236 14.40 -4.47 0.99
N GLN A 237 15.73 -4.43 1.17
CA GLN A 237 16.31 -4.17 2.48
C GLN A 237 15.71 -2.84 2.97
N PRO A 238 15.20 -2.76 4.22
CA PRO A 238 14.85 -1.46 4.78
C PRO A 238 16.06 -0.55 4.57
N HIS A 239 15.84 0.63 3.97
CA HIS A 239 16.93 1.57 3.83
C HIS A 239 17.37 1.83 5.25
N GLY A 240 18.64 1.57 5.56
CA GLY A 240 19.19 1.84 6.89
C GLY A 240 18.89 3.29 7.20
N GLY A 241 17.78 3.54 7.90
CA GLY A 241 17.35 4.87 8.24
C GLY A 241 18.53 5.48 8.94
N ILE A 242 19.12 6.52 8.36
CA ILE A 242 20.09 7.33 9.07
C ILE A 242 19.34 7.75 10.32
N GLY A 243 19.80 7.30 11.50
CA GLY A 243 19.11 7.57 12.75
C GLY A 243 18.73 9.05 12.79
N PHE A 244 17.44 9.35 12.94
CA PHE A 244 16.95 10.73 12.93
C PHE A 244 17.71 11.57 13.97
N TYR A 245 18.05 10.95 15.10
CA TYR A 245 18.86 11.57 16.14
C TYR A 245 20.34 11.63 15.74
N SER A 246 20.79 12.85 15.43
CA SER A 246 22.21 13.20 15.38
C SER A 246 22.60 14.04 16.62
N PRO A 247 23.90 14.13 16.96
CA PRO A 247 24.35 15.05 18.03
C PRO A 247 23.83 16.48 17.84
N LYS A 248 23.73 16.94 16.59
CA LYS A 248 23.23 18.28 16.24
C LYS A 248 21.72 18.41 16.45
N ILE A 249 20.94 17.38 16.10
CA ILE A 249 19.50 17.37 16.37
C ILE A 249 19.23 17.32 17.87
N ASN A 250 19.98 16.51 18.63
CA ASN A 250 19.89 16.47 20.10
C ASN A 250 20.23 17.83 20.73
N GLN A 251 21.29 18.48 20.25
CA GLN A 251 21.65 19.83 20.68
C GLN A 251 20.52 20.82 20.39
N LEU A 252 19.98 20.82 19.17
CA LEU A 252 18.91 21.72 18.73
C LEU A 252 17.65 21.54 19.60
N LEU A 253 17.24 20.30 19.87
CA LEU A 253 16.11 19.98 20.74
C LEU A 253 16.35 20.41 22.18
N THR A 254 17.59 20.30 22.68
CA THR A 254 17.95 20.76 24.04
C THR A 254 17.87 22.29 24.12
N GLU A 255 18.46 23.00 23.16
CA GLU A 255 18.46 24.47 23.08
C GLU A 255 17.06 25.07 22.85
N SER A 256 16.11 24.28 22.33
CA SER A 256 14.78 24.73 21.91
C SER A 256 13.64 24.05 22.66
N SER A 257 13.93 23.36 23.77
CA SER A 257 13.02 22.45 24.47
C SER A 257 11.69 23.07 24.92
N GLU A 258 11.66 24.39 25.12
CA GLU A 258 10.47 25.15 25.48
C GLU A 258 9.43 25.21 24.36
N TYR A 259 9.87 25.23 23.09
CA TYR A 259 8.99 25.47 21.94
C TYR A 259 9.13 24.45 20.81
N LEU A 260 10.12 23.55 20.85
CA LEU A 260 10.35 22.55 19.81
C LEU A 260 10.58 21.18 20.42
N LYS A 261 9.80 20.19 19.97
CA LYS A 261 9.85 18.81 20.47
C LYS A 261 9.70 17.81 19.33
N VAL A 262 10.14 16.59 19.58
CA VAL A 262 9.79 15.41 18.76
C VAL A 262 8.76 14.59 19.51
N LEU A 263 7.79 14.04 18.80
CA LEU A 263 6.72 13.24 19.37
C LEU A 263 6.73 11.79 18.82
N PRO A 264 6.39 10.78 19.64
CA PRO A 264 6.13 10.89 21.08
C PRO A 264 7.40 11.23 21.87
N VAL A 265 7.28 12.09 22.89
CA VAL A 265 8.31 12.31 23.92
C VAL A 265 8.47 11.00 24.68
N THR A 266 9.71 10.53 24.78
CA THR A 266 10.14 9.16 25.01
C THR A 266 9.39 8.41 26.13
N LYS A 267 8.93 7.19 25.81
CA LYS A 267 8.64 6.08 26.73
C LYS A 267 9.58 4.89 26.40
N GLN A 268 9.63 3.89 27.27
CA GLN A 268 10.26 2.60 26.95
C GLN A 268 9.36 1.84 25.97
N TYR A 269 9.71 1.88 24.67
CA TYR A 269 9.15 1.01 23.63
C TYR A 269 10.15 -0.10 23.30
N LEU A 270 9.69 -1.21 22.73
CA LEU A 270 10.59 -2.22 22.16
C LEU A 270 11.49 -1.59 21.09
N ASP A 271 12.76 -2.01 21.04
CA ASP A 271 13.76 -1.47 20.09
C ASP A 271 13.26 -1.39 18.64
N PRO A 272 12.53 -2.40 18.09
CA PRO A 272 11.97 -2.29 16.74
C PRO A 272 11.05 -1.07 16.56
N VAL A 273 10.22 -0.77 17.55
CA VAL A 273 9.27 0.35 17.52
C VAL A 273 9.98 1.67 17.77
N ALA A 274 10.91 1.72 18.73
CA ALA A 274 11.71 2.92 19.02
C ALA A 274 12.50 3.40 17.79
N ASN A 275 12.98 2.49 16.94
CA ASN A 275 13.70 2.81 15.71
C ASN A 275 12.83 3.43 14.61
N THR A 276 11.50 3.40 14.75
CA THR A 276 10.56 4.07 13.81
C THR A 276 10.22 5.50 14.23
N MET A 277 10.77 5.97 15.36
CA MET A 277 10.49 7.28 15.93
C MET A 277 11.55 8.32 15.54
N PRO A 278 11.21 9.62 15.53
CA PRO A 278 9.92 10.20 15.92
C PRO A 278 8.80 10.09 14.87
N TYR A 279 7.55 10.13 15.34
CA TYR A 279 6.36 10.17 14.49
C TYR A 279 6.03 11.60 14.02
N GLY A 280 6.56 12.61 14.68
CA GLY A 280 6.49 13.96 14.14
C GLY A 280 7.27 14.96 14.96
N ILE A 281 7.30 16.18 14.45
CA ILE A 281 7.87 17.33 15.13
C ILE A 281 6.75 18.27 15.56
N TYR A 282 6.87 18.79 16.77
CA TYR A 282 5.97 19.75 17.35
C TYR A 282 6.72 21.07 17.54
N TRP A 283 6.08 22.17 17.14
CA TRP A 283 6.61 23.53 17.27
C TRP A 283 5.53 24.48 17.81
N PHE A 284 5.81 25.15 18.92
CA PHE A 284 5.04 26.32 19.34
C PHE A 284 5.57 27.54 18.58
N ASN A 285 4.77 28.03 17.65
CA ASN A 285 5.07 29.17 16.80
C ASN A 285 4.90 30.48 17.58
N PRO A 286 6.00 31.18 17.94
CA PRO A 286 5.92 32.39 18.74
C PRO A 286 5.35 33.60 17.97
N ILE A 287 5.37 33.58 16.63
CA ILE A 287 4.84 34.68 15.81
C ILE A 287 3.31 34.66 15.80
N LYS A 288 2.74 33.48 15.56
CA LYS A 288 1.28 33.30 15.41
C LYS A 288 0.59 32.81 16.69
N GLN A 289 1.38 32.48 17.73
CA GLN A 289 0.89 31.87 18.97
C GLN A 289 0.11 30.58 18.67
N ASN A 290 0.64 29.76 17.76
CA ASN A 290 -0.01 28.54 17.28
C ASN A 290 0.85 27.32 17.53
N HIS A 291 0.21 26.16 17.61
CA HIS A 291 0.86 24.87 17.72
C HIS A 291 0.95 24.26 16.33
N VAL A 292 2.15 23.99 15.84
CA VAL A 292 2.40 23.38 14.54
C VAL A 292 2.93 21.97 14.75
N PHE A 293 2.31 21.01 14.08
CA PHE A 293 2.74 19.62 14.07
C PHE A 293 3.06 19.21 12.63
N ILE A 294 4.23 18.63 12.40
CA ILE A 294 4.61 18.09 11.10
C ILE A 294 4.87 16.59 11.24
N SER A 295 4.26 15.82 10.35
CA SER A 295 4.38 14.36 10.33
C SER A 295 4.30 13.84 8.90
N ASN A 296 4.41 12.52 8.75
CA ASN A 296 4.37 11.82 7.48
C ASN A 296 3.05 11.04 7.35
N GLN A 297 2.50 10.99 6.13
CA GLN A 297 1.33 10.19 5.79
C GLN A 297 1.45 8.73 6.20
N THR A 298 2.67 8.17 6.22
CA THR A 298 2.90 6.79 6.64
C THR A 298 2.30 6.52 8.01
N ILE A 299 2.33 7.46 8.95
CA ILE A 299 1.81 7.25 10.31
C ILE A 299 0.28 7.24 10.33
N LEU A 300 -0.37 8.00 9.44
CA LEU A 300 -1.83 7.98 9.29
C LEU A 300 -2.30 6.66 8.69
N THR A 301 -1.56 6.13 7.71
CA THR A 301 -1.93 4.91 6.98
C THR A 301 -1.40 3.65 7.64
N PHE A 302 -0.36 3.73 8.47
CA PHE A 302 0.25 2.62 9.20
C PHE A 302 -0.78 1.91 10.09
N SER A 303 -1.75 2.67 10.60
CA SER A 303 -2.84 2.13 11.39
C SER A 303 -4.03 1.64 10.56
N GLY A 304 -4.07 1.85 9.24
CA GLY A 304 -5.27 1.71 8.40
C GLY A 304 -5.18 0.63 7.31
N ILE A 305 -5.96 0.82 6.24
CA ILE A 305 -6.23 -0.22 5.22
C ILE A 305 -5.27 -0.26 4.02
N MET A 306 -4.54 0.82 3.68
CA MET A 306 -3.50 0.75 2.62
C MET A 306 -2.18 0.16 3.15
N GLU A 307 -2.29 -1.03 3.74
CA GLU A 307 -1.16 -1.78 4.25
C GLU A 307 -0.37 -2.37 3.09
N SER A 308 0.87 -1.92 2.93
CA SER A 308 1.85 -2.69 2.18
C SER A 308 2.67 -3.54 3.14
N PHE A 309 2.97 -4.78 2.76
CA PHE A 309 4.07 -5.56 3.34
C PHE A 309 5.40 -4.81 3.37
N HIS A 310 5.55 -3.78 2.53
CA HIS A 310 6.69 -2.90 2.62
C HIS A 310 6.76 -2.22 3.98
N PHE A 311 5.65 -1.89 4.65
CA PHE A 311 5.63 -0.97 5.80
C PHE A 311 5.27 -1.61 7.15
N CYS A 312 4.59 -2.76 7.19
CA CYS A 312 3.99 -3.26 8.43
C CYS A 312 4.55 -4.62 8.88
N PRO A 313 4.94 -4.79 10.16
CA PRO A 313 5.29 -6.11 10.70
C PRO A 313 4.13 -7.09 10.52
N SER A 314 4.39 -8.35 10.17
CA SER A 314 3.35 -9.40 10.31
C SER A 314 3.12 -9.79 11.79
N ASP A 315 3.89 -9.20 12.70
CA ASP A 315 3.73 -9.33 14.15
C ASP A 315 2.72 -8.31 14.69
N PHE A 316 1.54 -8.80 15.08
CA PHE A 316 0.47 -7.99 15.66
C PHE A 316 0.84 -7.32 17.00
N SER A 317 1.80 -7.87 17.76
CA SER A 317 2.23 -7.28 19.04
C SER A 317 2.98 -5.98 18.82
N LEU A 318 3.89 -5.96 17.83
CA LEU A 318 4.62 -4.76 17.43
C LEU A 318 3.67 -3.70 16.88
N ARG A 319 2.67 -4.10 16.09
CA ARG A 319 1.62 -3.18 15.60
C ARG A 319 0.89 -2.51 16.75
N LYS A 320 0.46 -3.31 17.74
CA LYS A 320 -0.23 -2.80 18.93
C LYS A 320 0.61 -1.75 19.66
N GLU A 321 1.91 -2.00 19.80
CA GLU A 321 2.81 -1.05 20.43
C GLU A 321 3.05 0.23 19.60
N MET A 322 3.13 0.13 18.28
CA MET A 322 3.19 1.31 17.40
C MET A 322 1.91 2.15 17.50
N LEU A 323 0.72 1.53 17.58
CA LEU A 323 -0.54 2.23 17.84
C LEU A 323 -0.55 2.94 19.20
N VAL A 324 0.04 2.32 20.23
CA VAL A 324 0.25 2.97 21.53
C VAL A 324 1.16 4.19 21.37
N GLY A 325 2.24 4.10 20.59
CA GLY A 325 3.11 5.23 20.28
C GLY A 325 2.38 6.39 19.57
N ILE A 326 1.48 6.07 18.63
CA ILE A 326 0.63 7.07 17.95
C ILE A 326 -0.35 7.71 18.93
N LYS A 327 -0.97 6.92 19.80
CA LYS A 327 -1.86 7.42 20.86
C LYS A 327 -1.12 8.35 21.82
N ASP A 328 0.10 7.98 22.21
CA ASP A 328 0.94 8.80 23.07
C ASP A 328 1.32 10.12 22.40
N MET A 329 1.70 10.07 21.11
CA MET A 329 1.94 11.27 20.30
C MET A 329 0.71 12.19 20.30
N ILE A 330 -0.49 11.67 20.00
CA ILE A 330 -1.74 12.44 19.98
C ILE A 330 -2.06 13.03 21.35
N ASN A 331 -1.89 12.29 22.44
CA ASN A 331 -2.14 12.81 23.79
C ASN A 331 -1.16 13.90 24.19
N GLN A 332 0.04 13.91 23.60
CA GLN A 332 1.07 14.89 23.90
C GLN A 332 0.88 16.21 23.13
N MET A 333 0.29 16.21 21.94
CA MET A 333 0.07 17.43 21.12
C MET A 333 -0.71 18.55 21.85
N PRO A 334 -1.80 18.29 22.59
CA PRO A 334 -2.58 19.30 23.30
C PRO A 334 -1.98 19.68 24.66
N SER A 335 -1.04 18.89 25.18
CA SER A 335 -0.53 18.99 26.56
C SER A 335 0.72 19.86 26.73
N VAL A 336 1.11 20.62 25.70
CA VAL A 336 2.29 21.49 25.80
C VAL A 336 2.03 22.79 26.59
N GLU A 337 0.78 23.07 26.99
CA GLU A 337 0.48 24.06 28.06
C GLU A 337 0.48 23.48 29.48
N ALA A 338 0.46 22.16 29.65
CA ALA A 338 0.33 21.52 30.97
C ALA A 338 1.17 20.23 31.08
N LEU A 339 2.49 20.38 31.18
CA LEU A 339 3.34 19.34 31.74
C LEU A 339 3.06 19.22 33.25
N ASN A 340 1.98 18.54 33.61
CA ASN A 340 1.74 17.95 34.95
C ASN A 340 0.55 16.97 35.02
N VAL A 341 0.00 16.48 33.89
CA VAL A 341 -1.01 15.42 33.96
C VAL A 341 -0.30 14.08 34.09
N THR A 342 -0.19 13.60 35.32
CA THR A 342 0.09 12.20 35.66
C THR A 342 -0.80 11.30 34.80
N SER A 343 -0.17 10.35 34.11
CA SER A 343 -0.79 9.35 33.25
C SER A 343 -1.94 8.65 33.97
N THR A 344 -3.16 9.12 33.78
CA THR A 344 -4.33 8.36 34.15
C THR A 344 -4.36 7.17 33.19
N GLN A 345 -4.39 5.95 33.74
CA GLN A 345 -4.60 4.74 32.95
C GLN A 345 -5.96 4.86 32.25
N LEU A 346 -5.93 5.38 31.02
CA LEU A 346 -7.08 5.41 30.14
C LEU A 346 -7.38 3.96 29.74
N GLN A 347 -8.56 3.49 30.14
CA GLN A 347 -9.11 2.21 29.71
C GLN A 347 -9.00 2.11 28.18
N THR A 348 -8.39 1.03 27.72
CA THR A 348 -8.24 0.69 26.31
C THR A 348 -9.62 0.31 25.76
N ASN A 349 -10.28 1.21 25.05
CA ASN A 349 -11.46 0.87 24.28
C ASN A 349 -11.09 0.23 22.93
N ASN A 350 -12.09 -0.42 22.33
CA ASN A 350 -12.05 -1.50 21.34
C ASN A 350 -11.26 -1.30 20.02
N ALA A 351 -10.76 -0.11 19.66
CA ALA A 351 -10.13 0.10 18.34
C ALA A 351 -8.83 -0.70 18.16
N ILE A 352 -8.03 -0.80 19.24
CA ILE A 352 -6.77 -1.55 19.25
C ILE A 352 -7.02 -3.06 19.47
N GLU A 353 -8.13 -3.45 20.10
CA GLU A 353 -8.43 -4.86 20.43
C GLU A 353 -8.97 -5.68 19.25
N ASN A 354 -9.35 -5.01 18.15
CA ASN A 354 -9.84 -5.68 16.95
C ASN A 354 -8.72 -6.13 15.98
N PHE A 355 -7.49 -5.65 16.17
CA PHE A 355 -6.33 -6.05 15.37
C PHE A 355 -5.96 -7.51 15.58
N GLY A 356 -5.64 -8.23 14.50
CA GLY A 356 -5.29 -9.66 14.54
C GLY A 356 -6.45 -10.59 14.89
N ARG A 357 -7.71 -10.16 14.71
CA ARG A 357 -8.86 -11.04 14.85
C ARG A 357 -8.86 -12.11 13.75
N LYS A 358 -9.37 -13.29 14.09
CA LYS A 358 -9.60 -14.36 13.12
C LYS A 358 -10.86 -14.07 12.32
N ILE A 359 -10.85 -14.40 11.03
CA ILE A 359 -12.07 -14.34 10.21
C ILE A 359 -12.94 -15.54 10.55
N ASN A 360 -14.26 -15.34 10.59
CA ASN A 360 -15.20 -16.44 10.51
C ASN A 360 -14.97 -17.17 9.18
N ARG A 361 -14.57 -18.43 9.28
CA ARG A 361 -14.09 -19.22 8.15
C ARG A 361 -15.26 -19.61 7.25
N ASP A 362 -15.14 -19.31 5.96
CA ASP A 362 -15.88 -20.03 4.94
C ASP A 362 -15.04 -21.24 4.52
N GLU A 363 -15.45 -22.43 4.97
CA GLU A 363 -14.79 -23.69 4.64
C GLU A 363 -14.89 -24.04 3.15
N ASN A 364 -15.81 -23.40 2.40
CA ASN A 364 -16.03 -23.64 0.98
C ASN A 364 -15.29 -22.64 0.06
N TYR A 365 -14.38 -21.83 0.59
CA TYR A 365 -13.67 -20.82 -0.19
C TYR A 365 -12.87 -21.45 -1.37
N PRO A 366 -13.17 -21.10 -2.63
CA PRO A 366 -12.69 -21.83 -3.81
C PRO A 366 -11.21 -21.63 -4.14
N LEU A 367 -10.52 -20.68 -3.49
CA LEU A 367 -9.15 -20.24 -3.77
C LEU A 367 -8.25 -20.27 -2.51
N ARG A 368 -8.54 -21.17 -1.58
CA ARG A 368 -7.91 -21.21 -0.26
C ARG A 368 -6.39 -21.35 -0.31
N LYS A 369 -5.87 -22.18 -1.21
CA LYS A 369 -4.43 -22.33 -1.50
C LYS A 369 -4.20 -22.13 -2.99
N THR A 370 -3.64 -20.98 -3.34
CA THR A 370 -3.38 -20.62 -4.75
C THR A 370 -1.87 -20.52 -4.98
N ALA A 371 -1.35 -21.07 -6.08
CA ALA A 371 0.06 -20.85 -6.45
C ALA A 371 0.17 -19.93 -7.67
N TRP A 372 0.96 -18.88 -7.58
CA TRP A 372 1.33 -18.06 -8.73
C TRP A 372 2.52 -18.67 -9.46
N MET A 373 2.44 -18.84 -10.78
CA MET A 373 3.55 -19.38 -11.59
C MET A 373 3.57 -18.83 -13.02
N GLU A 374 4.72 -19.00 -13.67
CA GLU A 374 4.92 -18.75 -15.09
C GLU A 374 5.12 -20.08 -15.84
N LEU A 375 4.92 -20.06 -17.17
CA LEU A 375 5.09 -21.24 -18.04
C LEU A 375 6.40 -21.27 -18.82
N ASN A 376 7.35 -20.37 -18.57
CA ASN A 376 8.61 -20.30 -19.31
C ASN A 376 9.37 -21.63 -19.33
N ILE A 377 9.27 -22.43 -18.26
CA ILE A 377 9.89 -23.75 -18.18
C ILE A 377 9.26 -24.80 -19.10
N PHE A 378 8.07 -24.55 -19.63
CA PHE A 378 7.36 -25.40 -20.60
C PHE A 378 7.48 -24.88 -22.04
N GLU A 379 8.09 -23.71 -22.25
CA GLU A 379 8.35 -23.22 -23.60
C GLU A 379 9.32 -24.15 -24.35
N PRO A 380 9.17 -24.29 -25.68
CA PRO A 380 10.12 -25.03 -26.50
C PRO A 380 11.54 -24.51 -26.29
N ILE A 381 12.48 -25.42 -26.03
CA ILE A 381 13.88 -25.03 -25.81
C ILE A 381 14.44 -24.45 -27.11
N GLN A 382 14.85 -23.18 -27.06
CA GLN A 382 15.71 -22.61 -28.07
C GLN A 382 17.14 -23.05 -27.78
N LEU A 383 17.55 -24.15 -28.42
CA LEU A 383 18.91 -24.67 -28.27
C LEU A 383 19.89 -23.70 -28.93
N ASP A 384 20.89 -23.26 -28.18
CA ASP A 384 22.01 -22.51 -28.75
C ASP A 384 22.78 -23.43 -29.71
N ALA A 385 22.86 -23.03 -30.97
CA ALA A 385 23.56 -23.75 -32.03
C ALA A 385 25.06 -23.92 -31.74
N LYS A 386 25.61 -23.16 -30.78
CA LYS A 386 27.00 -23.26 -30.32
C LYS A 386 27.24 -24.38 -29.31
N LEU A 387 26.20 -24.95 -28.72
CA LEU A 387 26.32 -26.04 -27.75
C LEU A 387 26.56 -27.37 -28.46
N THR A 388 27.35 -28.25 -27.83
CA THR A 388 27.50 -29.63 -28.31
C THR A 388 26.19 -30.39 -28.17
N SER A 389 26.01 -31.47 -28.94
CA SER A 389 24.84 -32.35 -28.82
C SER A 389 24.62 -32.81 -27.38
N THR A 390 25.70 -33.20 -26.69
CA THR A 390 25.65 -33.61 -25.28
C THR A 390 25.17 -32.48 -24.35
N GLN A 391 25.58 -31.23 -24.59
CA GLN A 391 25.12 -30.08 -23.82
C GLN A 391 23.66 -29.75 -24.09
N GLN A 392 23.24 -29.85 -25.35
CA GLN A 392 21.84 -29.70 -25.76
C GLN A 392 20.96 -30.77 -25.11
N ASP A 393 21.35 -32.04 -25.16
CA ASP A 393 20.64 -33.15 -24.52
C ASP A 393 20.54 -32.98 -23.00
N SER A 394 21.62 -32.48 -22.37
CA SER A 394 21.65 -32.19 -20.94
C SER A 394 20.67 -31.07 -20.57
N GLN A 395 20.55 -30.02 -21.40
CA GLN A 395 19.58 -28.95 -21.18
C GLN A 395 18.13 -29.46 -21.30
N VAL A 396 17.83 -30.25 -22.33
CA VAL A 396 16.51 -30.87 -22.52
C VAL A 396 16.15 -31.79 -21.35
N THR A 397 17.11 -32.61 -20.90
CA THR A 397 16.93 -33.52 -19.77
C THR A 397 16.66 -32.74 -18.47
N ASN A 398 17.45 -31.69 -18.20
CA ASN A 398 17.28 -30.86 -17.01
C ASN A 398 15.93 -30.12 -17.01
N GLN A 399 15.53 -29.51 -18.13
CA GLN A 399 14.23 -28.84 -18.22
C GLN A 399 13.08 -29.84 -18.01
N THR A 400 13.16 -31.03 -18.62
CA THR A 400 12.17 -32.10 -18.45
C THR A 400 12.06 -32.55 -16.99
N LEU A 401 13.19 -32.71 -16.30
CA LEU A 401 13.22 -33.06 -14.88
C LEU A 401 12.54 -31.98 -14.03
N GLN A 402 12.82 -30.70 -14.29
CA GLN A 402 12.22 -29.59 -13.57
C GLN A 402 10.71 -29.47 -13.83
N GLN A 403 10.28 -29.63 -15.09
CA GLN A 403 8.87 -29.68 -15.46
C GLN A 403 8.14 -30.79 -14.68
N ASN A 404 8.70 -32.01 -14.67
CA ASN A 404 8.10 -33.14 -13.97
C ASN A 404 8.03 -32.89 -12.46
N LYS A 405 9.11 -32.36 -11.86
CA LYS A 405 9.16 -32.01 -10.43
C LYS A 405 8.15 -30.92 -10.06
N LEU A 406 7.93 -29.94 -10.94
CA LEU A 406 6.95 -28.88 -10.70
C LEU A 406 5.53 -29.45 -10.71
N ILE A 407 5.21 -30.30 -11.69
CA ILE A 407 3.92 -30.99 -11.76
C ILE A 407 3.71 -31.87 -10.53
N GLU A 408 4.74 -32.57 -10.06
CA GLU A 408 4.69 -33.33 -8.81
C GLU A 408 4.37 -32.44 -7.60
N PHE A 409 5.07 -31.31 -7.45
CA PHE A 409 4.85 -30.36 -6.36
C PHE A 409 3.44 -29.76 -6.36
N ILE A 410 2.92 -29.43 -7.54
CA ILE A 410 1.53 -28.96 -7.72
C ILE A 410 0.54 -30.01 -7.20
N MET A 411 0.68 -31.28 -7.61
CA MET A 411 -0.25 -32.35 -7.23
C MET A 411 -0.12 -32.80 -5.77
N LYS A 412 1.08 -32.71 -5.18
CA LYS A 412 1.33 -33.03 -3.76
C LYS A 412 0.77 -31.96 -2.82
N SER A 413 0.91 -30.69 -3.19
CA SER A 413 0.47 -29.55 -2.36
C SER A 413 -1.05 -29.43 -2.22
N LYS A 414 -1.84 -30.15 -3.03
CA LYS A 414 -3.31 -30.06 -3.05
C LYS A 414 -3.79 -28.60 -3.12
N LEU A 415 -3.24 -27.87 -4.10
CA LEU A 415 -3.64 -26.49 -4.37
C LEU A 415 -5.07 -26.46 -4.90
N ASP A 416 -5.83 -25.43 -4.52
CA ASP A 416 -7.18 -25.21 -5.03
C ASP A 416 -7.15 -24.55 -6.41
N ALA A 417 -6.15 -23.69 -6.64
CA ALA A 417 -5.96 -22.97 -7.89
C ALA A 417 -4.49 -22.73 -8.25
N LEU A 418 -4.26 -22.54 -9.55
CA LEU A 418 -3.03 -22.05 -10.15
C LEU A 418 -3.32 -20.71 -10.82
N TRP A 419 -2.65 -19.65 -10.38
CA TRP A 419 -2.57 -18.40 -11.11
C TRP A 419 -1.39 -18.49 -12.08
N ILE A 420 -1.69 -18.58 -13.37
CA ILE A 420 -0.70 -18.71 -14.44
C ILE A 420 -0.57 -17.38 -15.20
N SER A 421 0.58 -16.72 -15.11
CA SER A 421 0.83 -15.48 -15.86
C SER A 421 1.09 -15.79 -17.33
N LEU A 422 0.05 -15.68 -18.16
CA LEU A 422 0.15 -15.86 -19.62
C LEU A 422 0.21 -14.54 -20.37
N ASN A 423 -0.34 -13.46 -19.80
CA ASN A 423 -0.39 -12.12 -20.41
C ASN A 423 -0.92 -12.13 -21.86
N PRO A 424 -2.13 -12.66 -22.14
CA PRO A 424 -2.72 -12.72 -23.47
C PRO A 424 -2.72 -11.39 -24.22
N ASN A 425 -2.84 -10.27 -23.51
CA ASN A 425 -2.71 -8.94 -24.09
C ASN A 425 -1.40 -8.76 -24.85
N MET A 426 -0.28 -9.32 -24.39
CA MET A 426 1.01 -9.25 -25.10
C MET A 426 1.00 -9.91 -26.48
N PHE A 427 0.04 -10.79 -26.77
CA PHE A 427 -0.04 -11.57 -27.99
C PHE A 427 -1.19 -11.14 -28.90
N TYR A 428 -2.35 -10.81 -28.33
CA TYR A 428 -3.58 -10.63 -29.09
C TYR A 428 -4.12 -9.19 -29.16
N SER A 429 -3.52 -8.26 -28.39
CA SER A 429 -3.83 -6.83 -28.45
C SER A 429 -3.52 -6.24 -29.84
N PRO A 430 -4.23 -5.18 -30.28
CA PRO A 430 -3.85 -4.40 -31.46
C PRO A 430 -2.42 -3.83 -31.40
N ILE A 431 -1.87 -3.61 -30.21
CA ILE A 431 -0.51 -3.11 -29.96
C ILE A 431 0.39 -4.18 -29.30
N ALA A 432 0.07 -5.45 -29.50
CA ALA A 432 0.77 -6.60 -28.93
C ALA A 432 2.28 -6.60 -29.23
N ARG A 433 3.09 -6.61 -28.17
CA ARG A 433 4.57 -6.65 -28.28
C ARG A 433 5.12 -8.01 -28.70
N LYS A 434 4.34 -9.08 -28.50
CA LYS A 434 4.68 -10.47 -28.87
C LYS A 434 3.72 -11.01 -29.94
N GLY A 435 3.09 -10.14 -30.73
CA GLY A 435 2.30 -10.57 -31.88
C GLY A 435 3.11 -11.47 -32.83
N GLY A 436 2.48 -12.53 -33.33
CA GLY A 436 3.12 -13.58 -34.14
C GLY A 436 3.84 -14.66 -33.33
N ARG A 437 3.84 -14.60 -31.98
CA ARG A 437 4.43 -15.62 -31.09
C ARG A 437 3.38 -16.45 -30.35
N GLU A 438 2.12 -16.40 -30.78
CA GLU A 438 0.99 -17.12 -30.18
C GLU A 438 1.25 -18.63 -30.18
N LYS A 439 1.84 -19.16 -31.26
CA LYS A 439 2.13 -20.59 -31.38
C LYS A 439 3.02 -21.11 -30.25
N ALA A 440 4.10 -20.40 -29.93
CA ALA A 440 5.02 -20.81 -28.86
C ALA A 440 4.34 -20.80 -27.48
N LEU A 441 3.48 -19.80 -27.22
CA LEU A 441 2.65 -19.75 -26.01
C LEU A 441 1.73 -20.97 -25.93
N LEU A 442 1.00 -21.28 -27.01
CA LEU A 442 0.06 -22.40 -27.06
C LEU A 442 0.77 -23.76 -26.94
N GLU A 443 1.96 -23.92 -27.50
CA GLU A 443 2.78 -25.12 -27.34
C GLU A 443 3.21 -25.33 -25.88
N ALA A 444 3.63 -24.26 -25.20
CA ALA A 444 3.97 -24.32 -23.77
C ALA A 444 2.75 -24.71 -22.92
N VAL A 445 1.58 -24.11 -23.21
CA VAL A 445 0.31 -24.46 -22.58
C VAL A 445 -0.05 -25.93 -22.82
N ALA A 446 0.02 -26.40 -24.06
CA ALA A 446 -0.30 -27.78 -24.43
C ALA A 446 0.58 -28.79 -23.70
N LEU A 447 1.88 -28.51 -23.59
CA LEU A 447 2.81 -29.36 -22.86
C LEU A 447 2.50 -29.39 -21.35
N PHE A 448 2.24 -28.22 -20.77
CA PHE A 448 1.89 -28.08 -19.36
C PHE A 448 0.60 -28.84 -19.02
N THR A 449 -0.49 -28.59 -19.74
CA THR A 449 -1.80 -29.21 -19.46
C THR A 449 -1.75 -30.72 -19.68
N LYS A 450 -1.01 -31.20 -20.70
CA LYS A 450 -0.79 -32.64 -20.94
C LYS A 450 -0.11 -33.30 -19.75
N LYS A 451 1.00 -32.73 -19.27
CA LYS A 451 1.73 -33.28 -18.11
C LYS A 451 0.87 -33.25 -16.84
N LEU A 452 0.13 -32.16 -16.62
CA LEU A 452 -0.76 -32.02 -15.48
C LEU A 452 -1.91 -33.07 -15.52
N LYS A 453 -2.50 -33.30 -16.68
CA LYS A 453 -3.55 -34.30 -16.89
C LYS A 453 -3.05 -35.72 -16.61
N VAL A 454 -1.86 -36.06 -17.11
CA VAL A 454 -1.23 -37.38 -16.87
C VAL A 454 -0.98 -37.58 -15.37
N ALA A 455 -0.43 -36.59 -14.68
CA ALA A 455 -0.18 -36.67 -13.25
C ALA A 455 -1.49 -36.79 -12.43
N SER A 456 -2.51 -36.02 -12.80
CA SER A 456 -3.86 -36.10 -12.20
C SER A 456 -4.47 -37.49 -12.33
N ASN A 457 -4.46 -38.06 -13.53
CA ASN A 457 -4.98 -39.40 -13.78
C ASN A 457 -4.19 -40.47 -13.01
N SER A 458 -2.86 -40.37 -12.98
CA SER A 458 -1.97 -41.32 -12.27
C SER A 458 -2.20 -41.30 -10.75
N LEU A 459 -2.41 -40.13 -10.17
CA LEU A 459 -2.60 -39.95 -8.73
C LEU A 459 -4.06 -40.07 -8.27
N GLY A 460 -5.02 -40.17 -9.20
CA GLY A 460 -6.45 -40.16 -8.88
C GLY A 460 -6.91 -38.87 -8.20
N LYS A 461 -6.25 -37.75 -8.47
CA LYS A 461 -6.52 -36.43 -7.86
C LYS A 461 -7.05 -35.45 -8.89
N SER A 462 -7.93 -34.54 -8.47
CA SER A 462 -8.36 -33.41 -9.31
C SER A 462 -7.20 -32.47 -9.61
N VAL A 463 -7.21 -31.88 -10.80
CA VAL A 463 -6.33 -30.75 -11.13
C VAL A 463 -6.81 -29.51 -10.37
N PRO A 464 -5.89 -28.62 -9.92
CA PRO A 464 -6.29 -27.31 -9.42
C PRO A 464 -7.01 -26.50 -10.51
N LYS A 465 -7.84 -25.55 -10.08
CA LYS A 465 -8.48 -24.58 -10.98
C LYS A 465 -7.42 -23.73 -11.70
N ILE A 466 -7.63 -23.41 -12.97
CA ILE A 466 -6.70 -22.59 -13.75
C ILE A 466 -7.21 -21.15 -13.82
N LEU A 467 -6.45 -20.21 -13.27
CA LEU A 467 -6.68 -18.78 -13.38
C LEU A 467 -5.66 -18.15 -14.32
N ILE A 468 -6.13 -17.45 -15.35
CA ILE A 468 -5.26 -16.78 -16.33
C ILE A 468 -4.91 -15.39 -15.86
N GLY A 469 -3.63 -15.16 -15.60
CA GLY A 469 -3.06 -13.90 -15.16
C GLY A 469 -2.60 -13.01 -16.31
N PHE A 470 -2.89 -11.72 -16.20
CA PHE A 470 -2.30 -10.67 -17.05
C PHE A 470 -2.18 -9.36 -16.30
N GLU A 471 -1.14 -8.59 -16.63
CA GLU A 471 -1.03 -7.20 -16.20
C GLU A 471 -1.61 -6.24 -17.24
N ILE A 472 -2.36 -5.24 -16.75
CA ILE A 472 -3.22 -4.38 -17.57
C ILE A 472 -2.47 -3.45 -18.55
N THR A 473 -1.20 -3.11 -18.32
CA THR A 473 -0.39 -2.16 -19.10
C THR A 473 0.84 -2.76 -19.79
N ASN A 474 0.93 -4.09 -19.90
CA ASN A 474 2.11 -4.80 -20.41
C ASN A 474 2.55 -4.42 -21.84
N ASN A 475 1.63 -3.84 -22.63
CA ASN A 475 1.91 -3.36 -23.99
C ASN A 475 2.17 -1.85 -24.09
N ILE A 476 1.96 -1.09 -23.02
CA ILE A 476 2.07 0.36 -23.05
C ILE A 476 3.54 0.76 -23.05
N TYR A 477 4.17 0.87 -24.21
CA TYR A 477 5.56 1.33 -24.34
C TYR A 477 5.64 2.17 -25.60
N GLU A 478 6.62 3.07 -25.68
CA GLU A 478 6.88 3.80 -26.92
C GLU A 478 7.04 2.81 -28.10
N PRO A 479 6.40 3.06 -29.27
CA PRO A 479 5.61 4.24 -29.65
C PRO A 479 4.10 4.19 -29.28
N ASN A 480 3.66 3.14 -28.60
CA ASN A 480 2.26 2.82 -28.26
C ASN A 480 1.87 3.32 -26.85
N LEU A 481 2.29 4.53 -26.47
CA LEU A 481 1.78 5.17 -25.25
C LEU A 481 0.26 5.41 -25.37
N PRO A 482 -0.49 5.35 -24.25
CA PRO A 482 -1.94 5.38 -24.28
C PRO A 482 -2.44 6.76 -24.69
N LYS A 483 -3.49 6.77 -25.52
CA LYS A 483 -4.16 7.98 -25.99
C LYS A 483 -5.68 7.72 -25.99
N PRO A 484 -6.46 8.35 -25.09
CA PRO A 484 -6.04 9.32 -24.07
C PRO A 484 -5.19 8.72 -22.94
N CYS A 485 -4.36 9.57 -22.31
CA CYS A 485 -3.63 9.25 -21.08
C CYS A 485 -4.29 9.91 -19.86
N ALA A 486 -3.89 9.51 -18.66
CA ALA A 486 -4.44 10.05 -17.43
C ALA A 486 -3.95 11.48 -17.17
N HIS A 487 -4.88 12.31 -16.72
CA HIS A 487 -4.65 13.66 -16.19
C HIS A 487 -5.31 13.76 -14.82
N ASP A 488 -4.65 14.42 -13.88
CA ASP A 488 -5.19 14.66 -12.54
C ASP A 488 -5.79 16.06 -12.37
N VAL A 489 -6.49 16.26 -11.25
CA VAL A 489 -7.09 17.54 -10.82
C VAL A 489 -6.06 18.68 -10.62
N TYR A 490 -4.77 18.35 -10.56
CA TYR A 490 -3.68 19.29 -10.38
C TYR A 490 -2.98 19.64 -11.71
N ASP A 491 -3.52 19.19 -12.84
CA ASP A 491 -2.97 19.34 -14.20
C ASP A 491 -1.65 18.59 -14.42
N ASN A 492 -1.36 17.58 -13.59
CA ASN A 492 -0.29 16.63 -13.86
C ASN A 492 -0.74 15.66 -14.96
N THR A 493 0.16 15.42 -15.93
CA THR A 493 -0.07 14.49 -17.04
C THR A 493 0.74 13.21 -16.85
N TYR A 494 0.10 12.06 -17.05
CA TYR A 494 0.69 10.74 -16.87
C TYR A 494 0.72 10.02 -18.23
N ASN A 495 1.66 10.42 -19.10
CA ASN A 495 1.72 9.99 -20.50
C ASN A 495 1.85 8.48 -20.72
N ASP A 496 2.19 7.71 -19.71
CA ASP A 496 2.37 6.27 -19.77
C ASP A 496 1.29 5.50 -19.00
N ILE A 497 0.26 6.20 -18.52
CA ILE A 497 -0.90 5.66 -17.80
C ILE A 497 -2.15 5.90 -18.64
N PRO A 498 -2.95 4.87 -18.93
CA PRO A 498 -4.20 5.05 -19.68
C PRO A 498 -5.18 5.90 -18.87
N ASP A 499 -6.08 6.60 -19.56
CA ASP A 499 -7.23 7.20 -18.88
C ASP A 499 -8.04 6.10 -18.18
N PRO A 500 -8.28 6.19 -16.85
CA PRO A 500 -8.89 5.10 -16.09
C PRO A 500 -10.25 4.65 -16.65
N ILE A 501 -11.02 5.58 -17.24
CA ILE A 501 -12.36 5.29 -17.77
C ILE A 501 -12.42 5.16 -19.30
N ASP A 502 -11.27 4.95 -19.96
CA ASP A 502 -11.26 4.69 -21.41
C ASP A 502 -11.72 3.27 -21.75
N GLN A 503 -13.00 3.15 -22.11
CA GLN A 503 -13.61 1.89 -22.57
C GLN A 503 -12.84 1.22 -23.71
N ASN A 504 -12.21 1.98 -24.63
CA ASN A 504 -11.46 1.38 -25.74
C ASN A 504 -10.18 0.70 -25.26
N PHE A 505 -9.53 1.24 -24.22
CA PHE A 505 -8.37 0.61 -23.62
C PHE A 505 -8.76 -0.73 -22.99
N TRP A 506 -9.78 -0.75 -22.13
CA TRP A 506 -10.26 -1.97 -21.47
C TRP A 506 -10.72 -3.03 -22.48
N HIS A 507 -11.43 -2.62 -23.53
CA HIS A 507 -11.86 -3.53 -24.58
C HIS A 507 -10.67 -4.15 -25.35
N ASN A 508 -9.74 -3.31 -25.84
CA ASN A 508 -8.68 -3.76 -26.74
C ASN A 508 -7.52 -4.46 -26.02
N GLU A 509 -7.19 -4.02 -24.80
CA GLU A 509 -6.08 -4.59 -24.04
C GLU A 509 -6.49 -5.74 -23.14
N ILE A 510 -7.79 -5.91 -22.81
CA ILE A 510 -8.21 -6.89 -21.83
C ILE A 510 -9.29 -7.82 -22.37
N GLU A 511 -10.45 -7.30 -22.77
CA GLU A 511 -11.57 -8.14 -23.22
C GLU A 511 -11.17 -8.98 -24.44
N VAL A 512 -10.78 -8.33 -25.54
CA VAL A 512 -10.47 -9.01 -26.81
C VAL A 512 -9.33 -10.04 -26.67
N PRO A 513 -8.20 -9.74 -25.99
CA PRO A 513 -7.15 -10.72 -25.80
C PRO A 513 -7.56 -11.94 -24.98
N ILE A 514 -8.39 -11.76 -23.93
CA ILE A 514 -8.90 -12.87 -23.14
C ILE A 514 -9.83 -13.74 -23.97
N GLU A 515 -10.76 -13.15 -24.72
CA GLU A 515 -11.68 -13.91 -25.57
C GLU A 515 -10.92 -14.79 -26.58
N LYS A 516 -9.92 -14.23 -27.26
CA LYS A 516 -9.08 -14.97 -28.22
C LYS A 516 -8.30 -16.11 -27.57
N LEU A 517 -7.72 -15.88 -26.39
CA LEU A 517 -7.00 -16.94 -25.67
C LEU A 517 -7.94 -18.07 -25.27
N VAL A 518 -9.13 -17.76 -24.72
CA VAL A 518 -10.10 -18.78 -24.30
C VAL A 518 -10.56 -19.62 -25.50
N GLU A 519 -10.81 -18.98 -26.65
CA GLU A 519 -11.18 -19.68 -27.88
C GLU A 519 -10.10 -20.68 -28.31
N GLN A 520 -8.82 -20.29 -28.26
CA GLN A 520 -7.72 -21.19 -28.61
C GLN A 520 -7.45 -22.27 -27.54
N TRP A 521 -7.60 -21.93 -26.26
CA TRP A 521 -7.45 -22.86 -25.15
C TRP A 521 -8.45 -24.02 -25.25
N ASN A 522 -9.68 -23.74 -25.69
CA ASN A 522 -10.73 -24.75 -25.84
C ASN A 522 -10.43 -25.83 -26.90
N ASN A 523 -9.35 -25.70 -27.68
CA ASN A 523 -8.86 -26.80 -28.52
C ASN A 523 -8.42 -27.99 -27.62
N PRO A 524 -8.94 -29.22 -27.83
CA PRO A 524 -8.58 -30.40 -27.05
C PRO A 524 -7.08 -30.71 -26.99
N GLU A 525 -6.31 -30.36 -28.03
CA GLU A 525 -4.86 -30.56 -28.08
C GLU A 525 -4.10 -29.59 -27.15
N ILE A 526 -4.70 -28.43 -26.89
CA ILE A 526 -4.12 -27.37 -26.04
C ILE A 526 -4.55 -27.55 -24.59
N CYS A 527 -5.85 -27.67 -24.29
CA CYS A 527 -6.32 -27.80 -22.91
C CYS A 527 -6.14 -29.19 -22.32
N ASN A 528 -6.07 -30.24 -23.15
CA ASN A 528 -6.05 -31.64 -22.70
C ASN A 528 -7.19 -31.96 -21.70
N GLY A 529 -8.36 -31.33 -21.90
CA GLY A 529 -9.54 -31.47 -21.04
C GLY A 529 -9.48 -30.70 -19.71
N ILE A 530 -8.50 -29.80 -19.52
CA ILE A 530 -8.38 -28.92 -18.36
C ILE A 530 -8.93 -27.53 -18.73
N PRO A 531 -10.12 -27.14 -18.27
CA PRO A 531 -10.71 -25.86 -18.62
C PRO A 531 -10.04 -24.69 -17.86
N ILE A 532 -10.10 -23.50 -18.45
CA ILE A 532 -9.89 -22.26 -17.72
C ILE A 532 -11.04 -22.12 -16.71
N SER A 533 -10.72 -21.83 -15.46
CA SER A 533 -11.70 -21.64 -14.38
C SER A 533 -11.93 -20.17 -14.03
N GLY A 534 -11.00 -19.29 -14.40
CA GLY A 534 -11.12 -17.87 -14.09
C GLY A 534 -9.98 -17.01 -14.60
N ILE A 535 -10.05 -15.75 -14.21
CA ILE A 535 -9.17 -14.66 -14.61
C ILE A 535 -8.54 -14.04 -13.37
N MET A 536 -7.24 -13.74 -13.45
CA MET A 536 -6.52 -12.91 -12.49
C MET A 536 -6.10 -11.61 -13.18
N ILE A 537 -6.75 -10.51 -12.82
CA ILE A 537 -6.42 -9.18 -13.31
C ILE A 537 -5.31 -8.63 -12.41
N ASP A 538 -4.08 -8.61 -12.91
CA ASP A 538 -2.98 -7.90 -12.25
C ASP A 538 -3.13 -6.41 -12.55
N LEU A 539 -3.55 -5.67 -11.53
CA LEU A 539 -3.86 -4.24 -11.62
C LEU A 539 -2.62 -3.37 -11.41
N GLU A 540 -1.47 -3.97 -11.06
CA GLU A 540 -0.22 -3.25 -10.83
C GLU A 540 0.42 -2.85 -12.16
N MET A 541 0.60 -1.56 -12.40
CA MET A 541 1.16 -1.07 -13.66
C MET A 541 2.69 -1.07 -13.63
N TYR A 542 3.29 -2.24 -13.84
CA TYR A 542 4.76 -2.36 -13.84
C TYR A 542 5.40 -1.55 -14.97
N CYS A 543 6.67 -1.17 -14.75
CA CYS A 543 7.49 -0.42 -15.70
C CYS A 543 6.94 0.95 -16.12
N ARG A 544 5.89 1.45 -15.48
CA ARG A 544 5.45 2.83 -15.61
C ARG A 544 6.41 3.74 -14.87
N LYS A 545 6.83 4.82 -15.54
CA LYS A 545 7.73 5.82 -15.00
C LYS A 545 7.02 6.79 -14.05
N THR A 546 5.72 7.02 -14.27
CA THR A 546 4.99 8.04 -13.51
C THR A 546 4.30 7.49 -12.26
N THR A 547 3.59 6.36 -12.35
CA THR A 547 2.95 5.67 -11.22
C THR A 547 2.59 4.22 -11.56
N GLY A 548 2.59 3.33 -10.56
CA GLY A 548 2.14 1.94 -10.71
C GLY A 548 0.64 1.72 -10.49
N THR A 549 -0.15 2.77 -10.20
CA THR A 549 -1.58 2.66 -9.87
C THR A 549 -2.37 3.89 -10.32
N PHE A 550 -3.69 3.75 -10.45
CA PHE A 550 -4.57 4.91 -10.64
C PHE A 550 -4.77 5.66 -9.32
N PHE A 551 -4.72 6.99 -9.36
CA PHE A 551 -4.94 7.84 -8.18
C PHE A 551 -6.36 8.40 -8.14
N SER A 552 -6.84 8.69 -6.93
CA SER A 552 -8.13 9.34 -6.72
C SER A 552 -8.25 10.70 -7.42
N THR A 553 -7.12 11.36 -7.70
CA THR A 553 -7.07 12.67 -8.34
C THR A 553 -7.19 12.60 -9.87
N MET A 554 -7.09 11.42 -10.48
CA MET A 554 -7.14 11.23 -11.93
C MET A 554 -8.56 11.32 -12.51
N GLY A 555 -8.64 11.49 -13.83
CA GLY A 555 -9.90 11.50 -14.59
C GLY A 555 -10.24 12.86 -15.22
N PHE A 556 -9.30 13.82 -15.22
CA PHE A 556 -9.53 15.20 -15.64
C PHE A 556 -9.04 15.44 -17.07
N ASN A 557 -9.81 15.00 -18.07
CA ASN A 557 -9.53 15.32 -19.47
C ASN A 557 -10.83 15.71 -20.21
N ASN A 558 -10.68 16.26 -21.41
CA ASN A 558 -11.82 16.76 -22.18
C ASN A 558 -12.85 15.69 -22.55
N ARG A 559 -12.42 14.43 -22.75
CA ARG A 559 -13.35 13.34 -23.06
C ARG A 559 -14.25 13.08 -21.86
N ASN A 560 -13.66 12.83 -20.70
CA ASN A 560 -14.38 12.49 -19.47
C ASN A 560 -15.27 13.64 -19.02
N PHE A 561 -14.74 14.86 -19.08
CA PHE A 561 -15.50 16.05 -18.67
C PHE A 561 -16.68 16.31 -19.61
N ASN A 562 -16.53 16.16 -20.92
CA ASN A 562 -17.66 16.32 -21.84
C ASN A 562 -18.73 15.24 -21.68
N LEU A 563 -18.34 14.00 -21.36
CA LEU A 563 -19.30 12.95 -20.99
C LEU A 563 -20.10 13.34 -19.74
N PHE A 564 -19.43 13.89 -18.72
CA PHE A 564 -20.09 14.41 -17.52
C PHE A 564 -21.03 15.57 -17.83
N LEU A 565 -20.58 16.57 -18.59
CA LEU A 565 -21.41 17.72 -18.98
C LEU A 565 -22.66 17.27 -19.73
N HIS A 566 -22.50 16.38 -20.71
CA HIS A 566 -23.60 15.80 -21.46
C HIS A 566 -24.60 15.06 -20.55
N LYS A 567 -24.12 14.19 -19.65
CA LYS A 567 -24.98 13.47 -18.69
C LYS A 567 -25.77 14.40 -17.75
N ASN A 568 -25.31 15.64 -17.60
CA ASN A 568 -25.93 16.67 -16.77
C ASN A 568 -26.70 17.72 -17.58
N ASN A 569 -26.94 17.50 -18.88
CA ASN A 569 -27.59 18.45 -19.79
C ASN A 569 -26.89 19.82 -19.85
N LEU A 570 -25.57 19.83 -19.69
CA LEU A 570 -24.72 21.00 -19.82
C LEU A 570 -24.03 21.00 -21.18
N LYS A 571 -23.74 22.20 -21.71
CA LYS A 571 -23.07 22.35 -23.01
C LYS A 571 -21.64 21.82 -22.92
N THR A 572 -21.30 20.89 -23.82
CA THR A 572 -19.91 20.41 -23.98
C THR A 572 -19.01 21.54 -24.47
N GLN A 573 -17.78 21.56 -24.00
CA GLN A 573 -16.80 22.55 -24.38
C GLN A 573 -15.39 22.03 -24.13
N GLN A 574 -14.44 22.49 -24.94
CA GLN A 574 -13.03 22.19 -24.73
C GLN A 574 -12.49 23.11 -23.64
N MET A 575 -11.95 22.53 -22.58
CA MET A 575 -11.35 23.25 -21.46
C MET A 575 -9.96 22.70 -21.15
N LYS A 576 -9.11 23.52 -20.54
CA LYS A 576 -7.92 23.05 -19.83
C LYS A 576 -8.34 22.43 -18.50
N VAL A 577 -7.49 21.60 -17.90
CA VAL A 577 -7.78 20.99 -16.60
C VAL A 577 -8.08 22.04 -15.55
N THR A 578 -7.29 23.11 -15.46
CA THR A 578 -7.51 24.20 -14.50
C THR A 578 -8.87 24.88 -14.67
N GLU A 579 -9.37 25.00 -15.90
CA GLU A 579 -10.70 25.55 -16.19
C GLU A 579 -11.82 24.57 -15.80
N MET A 580 -11.62 23.25 -16.04
CA MET A 580 -12.56 22.22 -15.57
C MET A 580 -12.67 22.22 -14.04
N VAL A 581 -11.54 22.31 -13.34
CA VAL A 581 -11.48 22.34 -11.87
C VAL A 581 -12.14 23.59 -11.34
N GLN A 582 -11.86 24.76 -11.92
CA GLN A 582 -12.53 26.01 -11.53
C GLN A 582 -14.04 25.94 -11.77
N PHE A 583 -14.48 25.37 -12.91
CA PHE A 583 -15.89 25.15 -13.19
C PHE A 583 -16.56 24.30 -12.11
N LEU A 584 -15.94 23.18 -11.70
CA LEU A 584 -16.49 22.32 -10.66
C LEU A 584 -16.61 23.04 -9.32
N ILE A 585 -15.61 23.84 -8.94
CA ILE A 585 -15.62 24.65 -7.72
C ILE A 585 -16.76 25.69 -7.79
N ASP A 586 -16.81 26.49 -8.85
CA ASP A 586 -17.79 27.58 -9.02
C ASP A 586 -19.24 27.06 -9.06
N LYS A 587 -19.43 25.84 -9.56
CA LYS A 587 -20.75 25.20 -9.66
C LYS A 587 -21.08 24.27 -8.51
N LYS A 588 -20.14 24.03 -7.58
CA LYS A 588 -20.27 23.04 -6.49
C LYS A 588 -20.67 21.66 -7.01
N MET A 589 -19.97 21.20 -8.04
CA MET A 589 -20.25 19.95 -8.74
C MET A 589 -19.13 18.91 -8.59
N ALA A 590 -18.13 19.14 -7.74
CA ALA A 590 -16.98 18.24 -7.60
C ALA A 590 -17.40 16.87 -7.09
N THR A 591 -18.21 16.81 -6.02
CA THR A 591 -18.74 15.54 -5.48
C THR A 591 -19.49 14.76 -6.57
N LYS A 592 -20.35 15.44 -7.33
CA LYS A 592 -21.11 14.85 -8.43
C LYS A 592 -20.22 14.35 -9.57
N TYR A 593 -19.08 15.01 -9.81
CA TYR A 593 -18.11 14.58 -10.83
C TYR A 593 -17.37 13.31 -10.41
N PHE A 594 -16.92 13.22 -9.15
CA PHE A 594 -16.29 11.99 -8.65
C PHE A 594 -17.28 10.82 -8.58
N ASP A 595 -18.54 11.05 -8.21
CA ASP A 595 -19.60 10.04 -8.33
C ASP A 595 -19.78 9.57 -9.78
N PHE A 596 -19.68 10.48 -10.75
CA PHE A 596 -19.73 10.13 -12.16
C PHE A 596 -18.54 9.22 -12.55
N LEU A 597 -17.32 9.58 -12.14
CA LEU A 597 -16.11 8.77 -12.40
C LEU A 597 -16.21 7.37 -11.78
N GLU A 598 -16.62 7.26 -10.50
CA GLU A 598 -16.86 5.98 -9.83
C GLU A 598 -17.85 5.11 -10.62
N ASN A 599 -18.97 5.69 -11.05
CA ASN A 599 -19.98 4.97 -11.84
C ASN A 599 -19.46 4.50 -13.22
N GLN A 600 -18.54 5.23 -13.85
CA GLN A 600 -17.90 4.77 -15.08
C GLN A 600 -16.94 3.60 -14.83
N ALA A 601 -16.26 3.58 -13.68
CA ALA A 601 -15.46 2.41 -13.28
C ALA A 601 -16.35 1.19 -12.95
N VAL A 602 -17.55 1.39 -12.39
CA VAL A 602 -18.55 0.31 -12.22
C VAL A 602 -18.95 -0.30 -13.55
N GLU A 603 -19.18 0.54 -14.56
CA GLU A 603 -19.53 0.11 -15.91
C GLU A 603 -18.41 -0.74 -16.53
N ILE A 604 -17.14 -0.31 -16.39
CA ILE A 604 -15.98 -1.10 -16.82
C ILE A 604 -15.94 -2.46 -16.15
N GLY A 605 -16.04 -2.50 -14.81
CA GLY A 605 -16.05 -3.77 -14.07
C GLY A 605 -17.18 -4.70 -14.52
N SER A 606 -18.37 -4.14 -14.77
CA SER A 606 -19.53 -4.89 -15.23
C SER A 606 -19.32 -5.47 -16.64
N ASN A 607 -18.74 -4.68 -17.56
CA ASN A 607 -18.44 -5.08 -18.93
C ASN A 607 -17.39 -6.21 -18.96
N LEU A 608 -16.30 -6.06 -18.20
CA LEU A 608 -15.28 -7.10 -18.05
C LEU A 608 -15.88 -8.40 -17.52
N LYS A 609 -16.66 -8.31 -16.44
CA LYS A 609 -17.33 -9.46 -15.84
C LYS A 609 -18.23 -10.15 -16.86
N GLN A 610 -19.05 -9.40 -17.59
CA GLN A 610 -19.95 -9.95 -18.61
C GLN A 610 -19.17 -10.63 -19.75
N SER A 611 -18.08 -10.03 -20.24
CA SER A 611 -17.22 -10.64 -21.25
C SER A 611 -16.63 -11.96 -20.76
N PHE A 612 -16.12 -12.00 -19.52
CA PHE A 612 -15.54 -13.21 -18.95
C PHE A 612 -16.57 -14.31 -18.69
N ASP A 613 -17.70 -13.99 -18.05
CA ASP A 613 -18.78 -14.96 -17.78
C ASP A 613 -19.38 -15.55 -19.07
N LYS A 614 -19.33 -14.82 -20.20
CA LYS A 614 -19.77 -15.31 -21.50
C LYS A 614 -18.86 -16.40 -22.08
N LYS A 615 -17.56 -16.37 -21.75
CA LYS A 615 -16.55 -17.28 -22.32
C LYS A 615 -16.12 -18.38 -21.36
N ILE A 616 -16.17 -18.12 -20.06
CA ILE A 616 -15.71 -19.02 -19.01
C ILE A 616 -16.90 -19.34 -18.09
N ASN A 617 -17.33 -20.60 -18.12
CA ASN A 617 -18.45 -21.04 -17.29
C ASN A 617 -18.12 -20.88 -15.80
N ASN A 618 -19.00 -20.20 -15.05
CA ASN A 618 -18.78 -19.87 -13.64
C ASN A 618 -17.42 -19.20 -13.39
N CYS A 619 -17.07 -18.24 -14.23
CA CYS A 619 -15.80 -17.55 -14.17
C CYS A 619 -15.49 -17.02 -12.76
N ILE A 620 -14.35 -17.46 -12.22
CA ILE A 620 -13.75 -16.85 -11.03
C ILE A 620 -13.04 -15.58 -11.48
N ILE A 621 -13.34 -14.46 -10.84
CA ILE A 621 -12.66 -13.19 -11.12
C ILE A 621 -11.86 -12.80 -9.89
N ALA A 622 -10.55 -12.74 -10.08
CA ALA A 622 -9.61 -12.31 -9.06
C ALA A 622 -8.86 -11.06 -9.54
N CYS A 623 -8.48 -10.21 -8.58
CA CYS A 623 -7.65 -9.04 -8.81
C CYS A 623 -6.42 -9.11 -7.92
N TYR A 624 -5.25 -8.86 -8.49
CA TYR A 624 -4.02 -8.68 -7.75
C TYR A 624 -3.61 -7.21 -7.73
N MET A 625 -3.18 -6.75 -6.55
CA MET A 625 -2.51 -5.47 -6.31
C MET A 625 -1.73 -5.60 -4.99
N PRO A 626 -0.54 -4.99 -4.83
CA PRO A 626 0.20 -5.07 -3.58
C PRO A 626 -0.61 -4.63 -2.35
N ASN A 627 -1.48 -3.65 -2.52
CA ASN A 627 -2.38 -3.14 -1.49
C ASN A 627 -3.83 -3.20 -1.97
N ILE A 628 -4.78 -3.38 -1.07
CA ILE A 628 -6.20 -3.14 -1.36
C ILE A 628 -6.41 -1.64 -1.54
N LEU A 629 -6.74 -1.23 -2.76
CA LEU A 629 -6.95 0.17 -3.12
C LEU A 629 -8.44 0.51 -3.03
N ILE A 630 -8.74 1.63 -2.36
CA ILE A 630 -10.11 2.07 -2.08
C ILE A 630 -10.47 3.42 -2.72
N ASN A 631 -9.68 3.87 -3.70
CA ASN A 631 -10.05 5.08 -4.44
C ASN A 631 -11.25 4.83 -5.37
N TRP A 632 -11.83 5.92 -5.88
CA TRP A 632 -13.05 5.87 -6.70
C TRP A 632 -12.97 4.85 -7.84
N PHE A 633 -11.80 4.71 -8.48
CA PHE A 633 -11.65 3.80 -9.62
C PHE A 633 -11.72 2.34 -9.16
N TYR A 634 -10.87 1.93 -8.21
CA TYR A 634 -10.84 0.53 -7.75
C TYR A 634 -12.12 0.14 -7.03
N LYS A 635 -12.70 1.05 -6.23
CA LYS A 635 -14.01 0.87 -5.64
C LYS A 635 -15.10 0.62 -6.69
N GLY A 636 -15.18 1.46 -7.72
CA GLY A 636 -16.11 1.29 -8.82
C GLY A 636 -15.87 -0.02 -9.57
N LEU A 637 -14.61 -0.32 -9.90
CA LEU A 637 -14.22 -1.57 -10.55
C LEU A 637 -14.66 -2.79 -9.74
N TYR A 638 -14.37 -2.84 -8.44
CA TYR A 638 -14.77 -3.95 -7.56
C TYR A 638 -16.29 -4.10 -7.48
N LYS A 639 -17.04 -2.99 -7.41
CA LYS A 639 -18.51 -3.02 -7.47
C LYS A 639 -19.02 -3.64 -8.77
N GLY A 640 -18.40 -3.32 -9.91
CA GLY A 640 -18.77 -3.87 -11.22
C GLY A 640 -18.37 -5.35 -11.41
N LEU A 641 -17.22 -5.76 -10.87
CA LEU A 641 -16.75 -7.15 -10.92
C LEU A 641 -17.51 -8.08 -9.96
N ASN A 642 -18.08 -7.52 -8.90
CA ASN A 642 -18.84 -8.23 -7.88
C ASN A 642 -20.26 -8.63 -8.34
N ALA A 643 -20.77 -9.75 -7.82
CA ALA A 643 -22.20 -10.06 -7.82
C ALA A 643 -22.62 -10.69 -6.47
N ALA A 644 -23.92 -10.64 -6.13
CA ALA A 644 -24.43 -11.11 -4.84
C ALA A 644 -23.93 -12.52 -4.44
N GLU A 645 -23.89 -13.46 -5.39
CA GLU A 645 -23.47 -14.86 -5.18
C GLU A 645 -22.04 -15.17 -5.65
N LYS A 646 -21.36 -14.21 -6.29
CA LYS A 646 -20.00 -14.38 -6.82
C LYS A 646 -19.10 -13.25 -6.33
N PRO A 647 -18.34 -13.45 -5.23
CA PRO A 647 -17.46 -12.42 -4.70
C PRO A 647 -16.33 -12.11 -5.68
N VAL A 648 -15.83 -10.88 -5.64
CA VAL A 648 -14.52 -10.55 -6.21
C VAL A 648 -13.42 -11.07 -5.28
N HIS A 649 -12.42 -11.76 -5.85
CA HIS A 649 -11.32 -12.31 -5.06
C HIS A 649 -10.11 -11.37 -5.09
N LEU A 650 -9.68 -10.88 -3.94
CA LEU A 650 -8.57 -9.94 -3.84
C LEU A 650 -7.30 -10.68 -3.41
N PHE A 651 -6.22 -10.47 -4.15
CA PHE A 651 -4.90 -11.01 -3.89
C PHE A 651 -3.98 -9.83 -3.60
N SER A 652 -3.50 -9.75 -2.36
CA SER A 652 -2.63 -8.64 -1.97
C SER A 652 -1.63 -9.08 -0.91
N PHE A 653 -0.87 -8.10 -0.44
CA PHE A 653 0.06 -8.25 0.66
C PHE A 653 -0.50 -7.67 1.97
N ASN A 654 -1.77 -7.26 2.00
CA ASN A 654 -2.43 -6.78 3.20
C ASN A 654 -2.52 -7.91 4.25
N ALA A 655 -2.13 -7.59 5.48
CA ALA A 655 -2.22 -8.52 6.61
C ALA A 655 -3.53 -8.35 7.40
N GLU A 656 -4.16 -7.18 7.36
CA GLU A 656 -5.41 -6.89 8.09
C GLU A 656 -6.61 -6.76 7.14
N TYR A 657 -7.02 -7.87 6.53
CA TYR A 657 -8.20 -7.87 5.68
C TYR A 657 -9.49 -7.58 6.46
N LEU A 658 -9.60 -8.02 7.72
CA LEU A 658 -10.81 -7.79 8.53
C LEU A 658 -11.14 -6.31 8.71
N ASN A 659 -10.12 -5.45 8.81
CA ASN A 659 -10.33 -4.01 8.90
C ASN A 659 -10.98 -3.45 7.63
N HIS A 660 -10.84 -4.12 6.48
CA HIS A 660 -11.51 -3.73 5.23
C HIS A 660 -12.94 -4.27 5.11
N GLN A 661 -13.31 -5.30 5.87
CA GLN A 661 -14.62 -5.95 5.70
C GLN A 661 -15.76 -4.94 5.86
N LYS A 662 -15.70 -4.08 6.88
CA LYS A 662 -16.69 -3.03 7.08
C LYS A 662 -16.78 -2.09 5.87
N TRP A 663 -15.63 -1.69 5.30
CA TRP A 663 -15.61 -0.83 4.12
C TRP A 663 -16.25 -1.51 2.90
N PHE A 664 -15.97 -2.79 2.68
CA PHE A 664 -16.60 -3.57 1.62
C PHE A 664 -18.11 -3.69 1.82
N ASP A 665 -18.55 -3.98 3.06
CA ASP A 665 -19.97 -4.09 3.42
C ASP A 665 -20.72 -2.76 3.22
N ASP A 666 -20.16 -1.65 3.73
CA ASP A 666 -20.71 -0.30 3.56
C ASP A 666 -20.85 0.08 2.08
N ASN A 667 -19.96 -0.44 1.24
CA ASN A 667 -19.94 -0.20 -0.21
C ASN A 667 -20.64 -1.29 -1.03
N LYS A 668 -21.27 -2.28 -0.39
CA LYS A 668 -21.99 -3.39 -1.05
C LYS A 668 -21.10 -4.19 -2.00
N ILE A 669 -19.84 -4.39 -1.64
CA ILE A 669 -18.88 -5.21 -2.37
C ILE A 669 -18.74 -6.53 -1.63
N ASN A 670 -19.16 -7.63 -2.23
CA ASN A 670 -18.84 -8.96 -1.70
C ASN A 670 -17.43 -9.31 -2.17
N ALA A 671 -16.47 -9.16 -1.25
CA ALA A 671 -15.06 -9.46 -1.51
C ALA A 671 -14.60 -10.62 -0.62
N THR A 672 -13.57 -11.30 -1.09
CA THR A 672 -12.78 -12.24 -0.28
C THR A 672 -11.31 -11.94 -0.49
N HIS A 673 -10.46 -12.36 0.44
CA HIS A 673 -9.04 -12.03 0.36
C HIS A 673 -8.10 -13.21 0.59
N SER A 674 -7.10 -13.29 -0.27
CA SER A 674 -5.95 -14.17 -0.13
C SER A 674 -4.68 -13.35 0.12
N SER A 675 -4.02 -13.57 1.26
CA SER A 675 -2.73 -12.93 1.56
C SER A 675 -1.57 -13.72 0.98
N VAL A 676 -0.50 -13.03 0.61
CA VAL A 676 0.72 -13.66 0.09
C VAL A 676 1.48 -14.45 1.17
N LEU A 677 2.08 -15.55 0.75
CA LEU A 677 3.26 -16.13 1.36
C LEU A 677 4.42 -16.09 0.37
N LEU A 678 5.40 -15.27 0.67
CA LEU A 678 6.60 -15.14 -0.16
C LEU A 678 7.54 -16.29 0.16
N LEU A 679 7.89 -17.08 -0.85
CA LEU A 679 8.67 -18.31 -0.64
C LEU A 679 10.02 -18.05 0.03
N SER A 680 10.65 -16.89 -0.19
CA SER A 680 11.90 -16.51 0.46
C SER A 680 11.83 -16.27 1.96
N LYS A 681 10.63 -16.28 2.53
CA LYS A 681 10.47 -16.28 3.97
C LYS A 681 10.51 -17.66 4.61
N ILE A 682 10.55 -18.70 3.79
CA ILE A 682 10.69 -20.06 4.28
C ILE A 682 12.18 -20.33 4.55
N THR A 683 12.58 -20.06 5.79
CA THR A 683 13.97 -20.17 6.27
C THR A 683 14.24 -21.45 7.05
N ASP A 684 13.20 -22.01 7.69
CA ASP A 684 13.25 -23.25 8.47
C ASP A 684 11.87 -23.93 8.57
N LYS A 685 11.76 -25.06 9.26
CA LYS A 685 10.47 -25.75 9.44
C LYS A 685 9.46 -24.98 10.29
N LYS A 686 9.89 -24.06 11.16
CA LYS A 686 8.97 -23.24 11.97
C LYS A 686 8.24 -22.22 11.09
N SER A 687 8.90 -21.73 10.05
CA SER A 687 8.29 -20.80 9.08
C SER A 687 7.09 -21.41 8.33
N TYR A 688 6.93 -22.74 8.32
CA TYR A 688 5.79 -23.41 7.67
C TYR A 688 4.46 -23.02 8.33
N GLU A 689 4.45 -22.80 9.66
CA GLU A 689 3.26 -22.39 10.43
C GLU A 689 2.66 -21.06 9.96
N TRP A 690 3.40 -20.26 9.18
CA TRP A 690 2.88 -19.03 8.61
C TRP A 690 1.72 -19.28 7.65
N ILE A 691 1.69 -20.43 6.96
CA ILE A 691 0.55 -20.83 6.12
C ILE A 691 -0.73 -20.89 6.97
N LYS A 692 -0.66 -21.57 8.11
CA LYS A 692 -1.78 -21.69 9.05
C LYS A 692 -2.15 -20.35 9.66
N ASN A 693 -1.16 -19.52 10.01
CA ASN A 693 -1.41 -18.18 10.55
C ASN A 693 -2.12 -17.27 9.54
N ILE A 694 -1.73 -17.32 8.26
CA ILE A 694 -2.40 -16.60 7.18
C ILE A 694 -3.84 -17.10 7.04
N LEU A 695 -4.04 -18.42 6.95
CA LEU A 695 -5.38 -19.03 6.82
C LEU A 695 -6.29 -18.84 8.04
N ASN A 696 -5.76 -18.40 9.18
CA ASN A 696 -6.55 -18.01 10.35
C ASN A 696 -7.11 -16.58 10.24
N ASN A 697 -6.47 -15.72 9.46
CA ASN A 697 -6.74 -14.29 9.38
C ASN A 697 -7.16 -13.82 7.98
N HIS A 698 -7.23 -14.74 7.01
CA HIS A 698 -7.62 -14.48 5.61
C HIS A 698 -8.44 -15.65 5.05
N ASN A 699 -9.18 -15.43 3.96
CA ASN A 699 -9.93 -16.49 3.29
C ASN A 699 -8.97 -17.51 2.62
N GLY A 700 -7.84 -17.03 2.10
CA GLY A 700 -6.82 -17.87 1.48
C GLY A 700 -5.39 -17.39 1.68
N VAL A 701 -4.47 -18.24 1.22
CA VAL A 701 -3.05 -17.96 1.06
C VAL A 701 -2.67 -18.15 -0.41
N TRP A 702 -1.81 -17.28 -0.92
CA TRP A 702 -1.21 -17.49 -2.23
C TRP A 702 0.32 -17.53 -2.17
N PHE A 703 0.91 -18.47 -2.91
CA PHE A 703 2.35 -18.71 -2.92
C PHE A 703 2.98 -17.99 -4.10
N ASN A 704 3.86 -17.04 -3.80
CA ASN A 704 4.52 -16.21 -4.80
C ASN A 704 5.54 -17.01 -5.63
N ARG A 705 5.45 -16.91 -6.96
CA ARG A 705 6.45 -17.47 -7.90
C ARG A 705 6.79 -18.95 -7.64
N TYR A 706 5.77 -19.78 -7.54
CA TYR A 706 5.85 -21.20 -7.22
C TYR A 706 6.71 -22.02 -8.19
N SER A 707 6.82 -21.61 -9.46
CA SER A 707 7.75 -22.21 -10.44
C SER A 707 9.22 -22.15 -9.99
N ARG A 708 9.60 -21.19 -9.14
CA ARG A 708 10.97 -21.01 -8.63
C ARG A 708 11.46 -22.18 -7.77
N LEU A 709 10.55 -23.05 -7.29
CA LEU A 709 10.89 -24.24 -6.50
C LEU A 709 11.69 -25.29 -7.29
N VAL A 710 11.60 -25.27 -8.62
CA VAL A 710 12.33 -26.23 -9.48
C VAL A 710 13.46 -25.60 -10.27
N GLU A 711 13.50 -24.27 -10.33
CA GLU A 711 14.52 -23.54 -11.05
C GLU A 711 15.89 -23.58 -10.33
N PRO A 712 17.00 -23.58 -11.10
CA PRO A 712 18.34 -23.63 -10.52
C PRO A 712 18.61 -22.39 -9.67
N LYS A 713 19.42 -22.52 -8.61
CA LYS A 713 19.79 -21.36 -7.79
C LYS A 713 20.50 -20.32 -8.66
N THR A 714 20.07 -19.08 -8.56
CA THR A 714 20.63 -17.91 -9.24
C THR A 714 21.30 -17.03 -8.19
N SER A 715 22.30 -16.24 -8.61
CA SER A 715 22.94 -15.22 -7.80
C SER A 715 22.37 -13.82 -8.06
N ASP A 716 21.32 -13.73 -8.88
CA ASP A 716 20.67 -12.48 -9.25
C ASP A 716 19.52 -12.14 -8.26
N TRP A 717 18.79 -11.08 -8.57
CA TRP A 717 17.66 -10.60 -7.77
C TRP A 717 16.57 -11.66 -7.58
N THR A 718 16.43 -12.64 -8.46
CA THR A 718 15.38 -13.69 -8.35
C THR A 718 15.64 -14.66 -7.19
N ALA A 719 16.84 -14.65 -6.61
CA ALA A 719 17.14 -15.40 -5.40
C ALA A 719 16.24 -15.00 -4.23
N VAL A 720 15.74 -13.75 -4.19
CA VAL A 720 14.82 -13.26 -3.15
C VAL A 720 13.38 -13.75 -3.33
N GLU A 721 13.11 -14.54 -4.36
CA GLU A 721 11.81 -15.19 -4.61
C GLU A 721 11.83 -16.69 -4.26
N LYS A 722 12.97 -17.26 -3.83
CA LYS A 722 13.15 -18.70 -3.54
C LYS A 722 13.19 -18.99 -2.04
N PRO A 723 12.72 -20.16 -1.57
CA PRO A 723 12.95 -20.60 -0.19
C PRO A 723 14.42 -20.57 0.19
N GLN A 724 14.69 -20.19 1.44
CA GLN A 724 16.04 -20.17 2.00
C GLN A 724 16.44 -21.51 2.65
N ILE A 725 15.48 -22.44 2.81
CA ILE A 725 15.75 -23.83 3.18
C ILE A 725 16.56 -24.57 2.10
N ALA A 726 17.16 -25.71 2.46
CA ALA A 726 17.89 -26.55 1.52
C ALA A 726 16.93 -27.25 0.55
N GLN A 727 17.40 -27.56 -0.68
CA GLN A 727 16.55 -28.10 -1.76
C GLN A 727 15.95 -29.48 -1.44
N ASP A 728 16.65 -30.29 -0.65
CA ASP A 728 16.18 -31.57 -0.13
C ASP A 728 15.01 -31.41 0.86
N GLN A 729 14.88 -30.24 1.48
CA GLN A 729 13.78 -29.90 2.39
C GLN A 729 12.53 -29.36 1.65
N TYR A 730 12.58 -29.18 0.33
CA TYR A 730 11.43 -28.66 -0.41
C TYR A 730 10.25 -29.64 -0.35
N SER A 731 10.51 -30.96 -0.43
CA SER A 731 9.45 -31.96 -0.34
C SER A 731 8.70 -31.89 1.00
N ASP A 732 9.41 -31.70 2.12
CA ASP A 732 8.78 -31.52 3.44
C ASP A 732 7.85 -30.30 3.46
N PHE A 733 8.27 -29.19 2.85
CA PHE A 733 7.46 -27.98 2.73
C PHE A 733 6.22 -28.20 1.86
N ILE A 734 6.37 -28.88 0.72
CA ILE A 734 5.27 -29.24 -0.19
C ILE A 734 4.24 -30.14 0.50
N ASP A 735 4.71 -31.16 1.24
CA ASP A 735 3.84 -32.06 1.98
C ASP A 735 3.08 -31.32 3.09
N TYR A 736 3.72 -30.36 3.76
CA TYR A 736 3.07 -29.49 4.75
C TYR A 736 1.93 -28.66 4.11
N ILE A 737 2.13 -28.06 2.94
CA ILE A 737 1.06 -27.33 2.21
C ILE A 737 -0.13 -28.27 1.93
N GLY A 738 0.13 -29.52 1.58
CA GLY A 738 -0.91 -30.54 1.32
C GLY A 738 -1.63 -31.06 2.57
N GLN A 739 -1.11 -30.81 3.76
CA GLN A 739 -1.68 -31.23 5.05
C GLN A 739 -2.43 -30.11 5.77
N VAL A 740 -2.01 -28.86 5.59
CA VAL A 740 -2.70 -27.72 6.18
C VAL A 740 -4.04 -27.49 5.49
N ASN A 741 -5.09 -27.55 6.32
CA ASN A 741 -6.45 -27.20 5.99
C ASN A 741 -6.82 -25.87 6.61
#